data_AF-A0A937XA68-F1
#
_entry.id   AF-A0A937XA68-F1
#
_cell.length_a   1.000
_cell.length_b   1.000
_cell.length_c   1.000
_cell.angle_alpha   90.00
_cell.angle_beta   90.00
_cell.angle_gamma   90.00
#
_symmetry.space_group_name_H-M   'P 1'
#
loop_
_entity.id
_entity.type
_entity.pdbx_description
1 polymer ?
#
loop_
_entity_poly.entity_id
_entity_poly.type
_entity_poly.pdbx_seq_one_letter_code
_entity_poly.pdbx_strand_id
1 'polypeptide(L)'
;MMGAPCEPRIDVSIIIVHFRTPELLQRCLETIAAARVLLAHEILVEDNAPLDGRAAELAARLGARYRRHDENLGLGRAVNQGLAAARGRYLLNLNPDIEVRPGSIEALVGFMDAHPAVGIAGPRLLDPDGSLQYSARTFYTLRVILLRRTFLGRLFPRARALREHLMMDWDHQEARDVDWMLGGALCVRREACQDVGGMDERFFLYFEDVDWCGRMQRRGWRVVYVPQAEMVHAHQRASARGFLSRGQRAHLESGLRFWEKWGWVFYLGRRHATGIRVAATLALDLALLSAAFLAAYFTRYALGLLIPNWSEAKPLFALRVYARFIPFAGLVALLTFRFLGLYRREVWSEPWRELGQLFKGVAITSLVVLASTFLFASRPMSRFTIVLFFPYALIGVALGRALLRRLVAGVKGRRLHLRRIAIFAARGRIDELRRRFAEHGTFGYEPLFLAHDDEQRRAGLAGDPLERRVRFLGDERAAEAVLCDDPGDGAFVARLLPRLLATRLPVLYIPQGEAALRGARPVRDFMGYGAISLQGGPQSVRSPAKRLIDVGLALALLALGWPLHLLQLLAQRGAGCVSETLVGRRGRPLRRPRYAGSGGPAARIPWLRHYPALGRVLTGEMSIAGIIPLTAETFALTDEDYRREPPDAPVGIFTAAGGCAQGGQAAAVEIARRNRQYVERWSLSEDLRLVAAALRRGSRRGGGQA
;
A
#
# COMPACT_ATOMS: atom_id res chain seq x y z
N MET A 1 18.86 59.19 -11.77
CA MET A 1 18.14 57.91 -11.76
C MET A 1 16.69 58.18 -11.38
N MET A 2 15.79 58.27 -12.36
CA MET A 2 14.35 58.31 -12.08
C MET A 2 13.95 56.91 -11.58
N GLY A 3 13.50 56.81 -10.33
CA GLY A 3 13.02 55.56 -9.77
C GLY A 3 11.87 55.01 -10.61
N ALA A 4 11.91 53.72 -10.92
CA ALA A 4 10.81 53.04 -11.60
C ALA A 4 9.50 53.33 -10.85
N PRO A 5 8.41 53.70 -11.54
CA PRO A 5 7.13 53.94 -10.89
C PRO A 5 6.73 52.69 -10.10
N CYS A 6 6.46 52.85 -8.80
CA CYS A 6 5.97 51.79 -7.94
C CYS A 6 4.60 51.36 -8.48
N GLU A 7 4.52 50.17 -9.10
CA GLU A 7 3.24 49.64 -9.57
C GLU A 7 2.23 49.65 -8.40
N PRO A 8 1.00 50.14 -8.63
CA PRO A 8 -0.01 50.18 -7.57
C PRO A 8 -0.25 48.77 -7.04
N ARG A 9 -0.12 48.62 -5.71
CA ARG A 9 -0.28 47.34 -5.04
C ARG A 9 -1.73 46.86 -5.18
N ILE A 10 -1.93 45.76 -5.89
CA ILE A 10 -3.25 45.13 -6.05
C ILE A 10 -3.71 44.56 -4.72
N ASP A 11 -4.94 44.88 -4.31
CA ASP A 11 -5.57 44.35 -3.10
C ASP A 11 -6.29 43.02 -3.38
N VAL A 12 -7.05 42.93 -4.48
CA VAL A 12 -7.83 41.72 -4.80
C VAL A 12 -7.60 41.29 -6.25
N SER A 13 -7.25 40.02 -6.45
CA SER A 13 -7.33 39.39 -7.77
C SER A 13 -8.60 38.55 -7.85
N ILE A 14 -9.51 38.93 -8.74
CA ILE A 14 -10.77 38.21 -9.00
C ILE A 14 -10.50 37.16 -10.08
N ILE A 15 -10.68 35.89 -9.76
CA ILE A 15 -10.38 34.75 -10.64
C ILE A 15 -11.71 34.12 -11.03
N ILE A 16 -12.01 34.12 -12.33
CA ILE A 16 -13.25 33.61 -12.90
C ILE A 16 -12.92 32.48 -13.87
N VAL A 17 -13.43 31.27 -13.60
CA VAL A 17 -13.30 30.13 -14.51
C VAL A 17 -14.54 30.05 -15.40
N HIS A 18 -14.35 30.22 -16.70
CA HIS A 18 -15.43 30.18 -17.69
C HIS A 18 -15.45 28.82 -18.42
N PHE A 19 -16.65 28.29 -18.65
CA PHE A 19 -16.87 27.14 -19.52
C PHE A 19 -18.19 27.29 -20.28
N ARG A 20 -18.12 27.67 -21.56
CA ARG A 20 -19.23 27.65 -22.54
C ARG A 20 -20.52 28.33 -22.04
N THR A 21 -20.39 29.44 -21.32
CA THR A 21 -21.49 30.22 -20.74
C THR A 21 -21.21 31.73 -20.83
N PRO A 22 -21.01 32.26 -22.06
CA PRO A 22 -20.59 33.65 -22.25
C PRO A 22 -21.62 34.66 -21.71
N GLU A 23 -22.92 34.33 -21.68
CA GLU A 23 -23.96 35.21 -21.14
C GLU A 23 -23.86 35.37 -19.63
N LEU A 24 -23.46 34.31 -18.92
CA LEU A 24 -23.23 34.38 -17.46
C LEU A 24 -21.97 35.18 -17.19
N LEU A 25 -20.88 34.88 -17.91
CA LEU A 25 -19.63 35.63 -17.79
C LEU A 25 -19.84 37.13 -18.04
N GLN A 26 -20.60 37.49 -19.08
CA GLN A 26 -20.92 38.89 -19.37
C GLN A 26 -21.61 39.56 -18.18
N ARG A 27 -22.67 38.96 -17.65
CA ARG A 27 -23.40 39.51 -16.49
C ARG A 27 -22.51 39.65 -15.26
N CYS A 28 -21.69 38.63 -14.98
CA CYS A 28 -20.73 38.66 -13.87
C CYS A 28 -19.77 39.85 -13.99
N LEU A 29 -19.12 40.01 -15.14
CA LEU A 29 -18.19 41.12 -15.38
C LEU A 29 -18.88 42.49 -15.35
N GLU A 30 -20.09 42.61 -15.91
CA GLU A 30 -20.89 43.84 -15.86
C GLU A 30 -21.26 44.21 -14.43
N THR A 31 -21.62 43.24 -13.58
CA THR A 31 -21.94 43.50 -12.17
C THR A 31 -20.71 43.90 -11.36
N ILE A 32 -19.53 43.32 -11.64
CA ILE A 32 -18.27 43.75 -11.03
C ILE A 32 -17.96 45.21 -11.41
N ALA A 33 -18.11 45.57 -12.69
CA ALA A 33 -17.91 46.94 -13.15
C ALA A 33 -18.93 47.91 -12.50
N ALA A 34 -20.20 47.50 -12.41
CA ALA A 34 -21.27 48.29 -11.80
C ALA A 34 -21.13 48.44 -10.29
N ALA A 35 -20.52 47.46 -9.61
CA ALA A 35 -20.27 47.50 -8.16
C ALA A 35 -19.28 48.60 -7.76
N ARG A 36 -18.53 49.18 -8.71
CA ARG A 36 -17.54 50.26 -8.49
C ARG A 36 -16.57 49.93 -7.34
N VAL A 37 -15.95 48.75 -7.44
CA VAL A 37 -15.00 48.25 -6.43
C VAL A 37 -13.94 49.30 -6.14
N LEU A 38 -13.87 49.75 -4.88
CA LEU A 38 -13.00 50.84 -4.43
C LEU A 38 -11.55 50.37 -4.20
N LEU A 39 -11.38 49.07 -3.98
CA LEU A 39 -10.08 48.44 -3.80
C LEU A 39 -9.36 48.29 -5.15
N ALA A 40 -8.03 48.41 -5.12
CA ALA A 40 -7.22 48.12 -6.30
C ALA A 40 -7.37 46.65 -6.67
N HIS A 41 -7.91 46.36 -7.86
CA HIS A 41 -8.23 44.99 -8.25
C HIS A 41 -7.81 44.68 -9.68
N GLU A 42 -7.66 43.39 -9.97
CA GLU A 42 -7.53 42.87 -11.33
C GLU A 42 -8.49 41.69 -11.51
N ILE A 43 -8.94 41.48 -12.75
CA ILE A 43 -9.84 40.38 -13.12
C ILE A 43 -9.07 39.43 -14.04
N LEU A 44 -9.10 38.13 -13.72
CA LEU A 44 -8.46 37.04 -14.45
C LEU A 44 -9.55 36.07 -14.91
N VAL A 45 -9.72 35.93 -16.22
CA VAL A 45 -10.67 34.98 -16.83
C VAL A 45 -9.89 33.80 -17.38
N GLU A 46 -10.12 32.63 -16.79
CA GLU A 46 -9.55 31.34 -17.18
C GLU A 46 -10.60 30.56 -17.99
N ASP A 47 -10.44 30.55 -19.32
CA ASP A 47 -11.44 30.00 -20.25
C ASP A 47 -11.13 28.56 -20.65
N ASN A 48 -11.93 27.63 -20.13
CA ASN A 48 -11.80 26.20 -20.39
C ASN A 48 -12.52 25.83 -21.70
N ALA A 49 -11.76 25.43 -22.73
CA ALA A 49 -12.28 24.94 -24.01
C ALA A 49 -13.32 25.88 -24.68
N PRO A 50 -12.90 27.11 -25.07
CA PRO A 50 -13.76 28.08 -25.75
C PRO A 50 -14.34 27.53 -27.04
N LEU A 51 -15.53 28.02 -27.41
CA LEU A 51 -16.24 27.61 -28.63
C LEU A 51 -16.16 28.64 -29.76
N ASP A 52 -16.27 29.93 -29.44
CA ASP A 52 -16.59 30.97 -30.43
C ASP A 52 -15.92 32.33 -30.16
N GLY A 53 -14.87 32.38 -29.32
CA GLY A 53 -14.07 33.59 -29.07
C GLY A 53 -14.76 34.70 -28.25
N ARG A 54 -16.08 34.64 -28.06
CA ARG A 54 -16.89 35.65 -27.36
C ARG A 54 -16.38 35.99 -25.96
N ALA A 55 -15.92 35.00 -25.20
CA ALA A 55 -15.38 35.23 -23.86
C ALA A 55 -14.13 36.13 -23.88
N ALA A 56 -13.28 36.02 -24.91
CA ALA A 56 -12.10 36.88 -25.07
C ALA A 56 -12.51 38.32 -25.40
N GLU A 57 -13.51 38.51 -26.27
CA GLU A 57 -14.07 39.83 -26.61
C GLU A 57 -14.69 40.50 -25.37
N LEU A 58 -15.48 39.75 -24.59
CA LEU A 58 -16.08 40.21 -23.35
C LEU A 58 -15.03 40.61 -22.31
N ALA A 59 -14.00 39.78 -22.12
CA ALA A 59 -12.91 40.07 -21.21
C ALA A 59 -12.16 41.34 -21.61
N ALA A 60 -11.81 41.49 -22.91
CA ALA A 60 -11.15 42.67 -23.41
C ALA A 60 -11.99 43.95 -23.22
N ARG A 61 -13.29 43.89 -23.54
CA ARG A 61 -14.23 45.01 -23.40
C ARG A 61 -14.33 45.51 -21.95
N LEU A 62 -14.22 44.61 -20.98
CA LEU A 62 -14.38 44.90 -19.55
C LEU A 62 -13.03 44.94 -18.80
N GLY A 63 -11.91 45.02 -19.52
CA GLY A 63 -10.57 45.21 -18.95
C GLY A 63 -10.05 44.00 -18.15
N ALA A 64 -10.60 42.81 -18.38
CA ALA A 64 -10.16 41.58 -17.73
C ALA A 64 -9.00 40.93 -18.49
N ARG A 65 -8.03 40.37 -17.75
CA ARG A 65 -6.95 39.56 -18.29
C ARG A 65 -7.50 38.18 -18.67
N TYR A 66 -7.37 37.82 -19.94
CA TYR A 66 -7.91 36.57 -20.47
C TYR A 66 -6.82 35.53 -20.71
N ARG A 67 -7.06 34.28 -20.27
CA ARG A 67 -6.25 33.12 -20.61
C ARG A 67 -7.13 32.03 -21.19
N ARG A 68 -6.74 31.54 -22.37
CA ARG A 68 -7.37 30.41 -23.06
C ARG A 68 -6.70 29.09 -22.71
N HIS A 69 -7.51 28.06 -22.51
CA HIS A 69 -7.08 26.66 -22.45
C HIS A 69 -7.68 25.87 -23.61
N ASP A 70 -6.88 25.03 -24.26
CA ASP A 70 -7.31 24.23 -25.42
C ASP A 70 -8.27 23.09 -25.05
N GLU A 71 -8.20 22.63 -23.80
CA GLU A 71 -9.05 21.59 -23.25
C GLU A 71 -9.75 22.07 -21.96
N ASN A 72 -10.79 21.35 -21.54
CA ASN A 72 -11.41 21.62 -20.25
C ASN A 72 -10.53 21.03 -19.14
N LEU A 73 -9.86 21.90 -18.40
CA LEU A 73 -8.94 21.52 -17.31
C LEU A 73 -9.67 21.06 -16.04
N GLY A 74 -10.98 21.30 -15.93
CA GLY A 74 -11.72 21.24 -14.69
C GLY A 74 -11.58 22.53 -13.87
N LEU A 75 -12.36 22.63 -12.78
CA LEU A 75 -12.41 23.84 -11.96
C LEU A 75 -11.11 24.05 -11.17
N GLY A 76 -10.69 23.06 -10.36
CA GLY A 76 -9.54 23.21 -9.48
C GLY A 76 -8.23 23.57 -10.21
N ARG A 77 -7.96 22.90 -11.35
CA ARG A 77 -6.77 23.18 -12.16
C ARG A 77 -6.83 24.57 -12.80
N ALA A 78 -7.98 24.99 -13.33
CA ALA A 78 -8.15 26.34 -13.90
C ALA A 78 -8.02 27.44 -12.83
N VAL A 79 -8.62 27.25 -11.66
CA VAL A 79 -8.44 28.17 -10.51
C VAL A 79 -6.97 28.29 -10.16
N ASN A 80 -6.22 27.18 -10.09
CA ASN A 80 -4.78 27.21 -9.81
C ASN A 80 -3.97 28.01 -10.84
N GLN A 81 -4.33 27.96 -12.13
CA GLN A 81 -3.69 28.79 -13.16
C GLN A 81 -3.93 30.29 -12.90
N GLY A 82 -5.14 30.65 -12.48
CA GLY A 82 -5.47 32.01 -12.07
C GLY A 82 -4.73 32.44 -10.80
N LEU A 83 -4.69 31.57 -9.78
CA LEU A 83 -3.97 31.83 -8.52
C LEU A 83 -2.48 32.10 -8.76
N ALA A 84 -1.86 31.38 -9.71
CA ALA A 84 -0.45 31.57 -10.08
C ALA A 84 -0.19 32.92 -10.81
N ALA A 85 -1.18 33.42 -11.57
CA ALA A 85 -1.07 34.67 -12.32
C ALA A 85 -1.50 35.92 -11.54
N ALA A 86 -2.19 35.72 -10.41
CA ALA A 86 -2.75 36.75 -9.55
C ALA A 86 -1.67 37.49 -8.74
N ARG A 87 -1.82 38.81 -8.61
CA ARG A 87 -0.93 39.73 -7.86
C ARG A 87 -1.53 40.25 -6.55
N GLY A 88 -2.85 40.18 -6.36
CA GLY A 88 -3.57 40.75 -5.23
C GLY A 88 -3.27 40.09 -3.88
N ARG A 89 -3.27 40.84 -2.77
CA ARG A 89 -3.08 40.26 -1.43
C ARG A 89 -4.21 39.28 -1.02
N TYR A 90 -5.40 39.46 -1.59
CA TYR A 90 -6.53 38.55 -1.53
C TYR A 90 -6.86 37.98 -2.91
N LEU A 91 -7.36 36.74 -2.92
CA LEU A 91 -7.68 35.95 -4.11
C LEU A 91 -9.16 35.60 -4.06
N LEU A 92 -9.98 36.27 -4.87
CA LEU A 92 -11.42 36.02 -4.91
C LEU A 92 -11.72 35.02 -6.05
N ASN A 93 -11.92 33.75 -5.70
CA ASN A 93 -12.43 32.76 -6.63
C ASN A 93 -13.94 32.98 -6.81
N LEU A 94 -14.36 33.30 -8.04
CA LEU A 94 -15.72 33.70 -8.36
C LEU A 94 -16.23 32.91 -9.56
N ASN A 95 -17.38 32.25 -9.42
CA ASN A 95 -18.03 31.59 -10.54
C ASN A 95 -18.65 32.62 -11.50
N PRO A 96 -18.75 32.31 -12.80
CA PRO A 96 -19.31 33.22 -13.80
C PRO A 96 -20.83 33.42 -13.63
N ASP A 97 -21.52 32.66 -12.78
CA ASP A 97 -22.95 32.80 -12.49
C ASP A 97 -23.23 33.57 -11.18
N ILE A 98 -22.24 34.33 -10.69
CA ILE A 98 -22.36 35.24 -9.56
C ILE A 98 -22.51 36.68 -10.03
N GLU A 99 -23.48 37.39 -9.45
CA GLU A 99 -23.65 38.83 -9.57
C GLU A 99 -23.17 39.50 -8.26
N VAL A 100 -22.19 40.42 -8.39
CA VAL A 100 -21.56 41.08 -7.25
C VAL A 100 -22.35 42.33 -6.86
N ARG A 101 -22.81 42.42 -5.60
CA ARG A 101 -23.45 43.65 -5.10
C ARG A 101 -22.42 44.68 -4.64
N PRO A 102 -22.71 45.99 -4.74
CA PRO A 102 -21.83 47.05 -4.25
C PRO A 102 -21.39 46.83 -2.80
N GLY A 103 -20.12 47.09 -2.48
CA GLY A 103 -19.56 46.97 -1.14
C GLY A 103 -19.21 45.55 -0.68
N SER A 104 -19.55 44.52 -1.45
CA SER A 104 -19.39 43.13 -1.02
C SER A 104 -17.94 42.67 -0.96
N ILE A 105 -17.12 43.11 -1.92
CA ILE A 105 -15.70 42.75 -1.95
C ILE A 105 -14.96 43.49 -0.82
N GLU A 106 -15.30 44.76 -0.58
CA GLU A 106 -14.82 45.58 0.52
C GLU A 106 -15.16 44.95 1.87
N ALA A 107 -16.39 44.46 2.05
CA ALA A 107 -16.81 43.79 3.28
C ALA A 107 -16.01 42.52 3.55
N LEU A 108 -15.75 41.69 2.53
CA LEU A 108 -14.92 40.49 2.67
C LEU A 108 -13.48 40.85 3.05
N VAL A 109 -12.86 41.77 2.31
CA VAL A 109 -11.48 42.19 2.54
C VAL A 109 -11.31 42.87 3.90
N GLY A 110 -12.19 43.82 4.23
CA GLY A 110 -12.16 44.53 5.51
C GLY A 110 -12.34 43.58 6.71
N PHE A 111 -13.24 42.60 6.59
CA PHE A 111 -13.40 41.57 7.61
C PHE A 111 -12.11 40.74 7.78
N MET A 112 -11.47 40.34 6.69
CA MET A 112 -10.22 39.57 6.74
C MET A 112 -9.05 40.40 7.24
N ASP A 113 -8.95 41.69 6.91
CA ASP A 113 -7.92 42.58 7.45
C ASP A 113 -8.04 42.72 8.98
N ALA A 114 -9.28 42.83 9.49
CA ALA A 114 -9.55 42.85 10.93
C ALA A 114 -9.30 41.50 11.63
N HIS A 115 -9.27 40.38 10.89
CA HIS A 115 -9.12 39.03 11.45
C HIS A 115 -8.01 38.23 10.74
N PRO A 116 -6.73 38.41 11.16
CA PRO A 116 -5.59 37.77 10.49
C PRO A 116 -5.65 36.25 10.43
N ALA A 117 -6.31 35.57 11.37
CA ALA A 117 -6.45 34.12 11.39
C ALA A 117 -7.45 33.55 10.35
N VAL A 118 -8.20 34.41 9.66
CA VAL A 118 -9.15 34.00 8.61
C VAL A 118 -8.40 33.77 7.31
N GLY A 119 -8.41 32.52 6.84
CA GLY A 119 -7.80 32.12 5.58
C GLY A 119 -8.77 32.17 4.40
N ILE A 120 -10.05 31.86 4.65
CA ILE A 120 -11.13 31.94 3.66
C ILE A 120 -12.33 32.67 4.26
N ALA A 121 -12.86 33.65 3.52
CA ALA A 121 -14.14 34.30 3.80
C ALA A 121 -15.10 34.10 2.61
N GLY A 122 -16.35 33.74 2.89
CA GLY A 122 -17.39 33.60 1.87
C GLY A 122 -18.58 34.55 2.15
N PRO A 123 -19.23 35.08 1.11
CA PRO A 123 -20.35 36.00 1.26
C PRO A 123 -21.66 35.28 1.60
N ARG A 124 -22.66 36.07 2.00
CA ARG A 124 -24.07 35.71 1.93
C ARG A 124 -24.49 35.54 0.48
N LEU A 125 -24.83 34.31 0.09
CA LEU A 125 -25.38 34.03 -1.22
C LEU A 125 -26.91 34.12 -1.20
N LEU A 126 -27.44 34.79 -2.22
CA LEU A 126 -28.87 34.90 -2.48
C LEU A 126 -29.20 34.21 -3.79
N ASP A 127 -30.36 33.56 -3.85
CA ASP A 127 -30.93 33.12 -5.12
C ASP A 127 -31.42 34.35 -5.93
N PRO A 128 -31.66 34.23 -7.25
CA PRO A 128 -32.11 35.36 -8.08
C PRO A 128 -33.43 36.01 -7.63
N ASP A 129 -34.25 35.29 -6.86
CA ASP A 129 -35.47 35.80 -6.24
C ASP A 129 -35.23 36.57 -4.92
N GLY A 130 -33.96 36.70 -4.51
CA GLY A 130 -33.54 37.36 -3.28
C GLY A 130 -33.62 36.48 -2.03
N SER A 131 -34.06 35.23 -2.15
CA SER A 131 -34.12 34.30 -1.01
C SER A 131 -32.72 33.82 -0.60
N LEU A 132 -32.55 33.44 0.67
CA LEU A 132 -31.25 33.00 1.20
C LEU A 132 -30.86 31.65 0.58
N GLN A 133 -29.68 31.61 -0.04
CA GLN A 133 -29.06 30.38 -0.49
C GLN A 133 -28.08 29.88 0.59
N TYR A 134 -28.38 28.73 1.20
CA TYR A 134 -27.54 28.11 2.24
C TYR A 134 -26.16 27.68 1.71
N SER A 135 -25.20 28.60 1.81
CA SER A 135 -23.81 28.46 1.34
C SER A 135 -22.85 27.92 2.39
N ALA A 136 -23.12 28.21 3.67
CA ALA A 136 -22.41 27.67 4.83
C ALA A 136 -22.85 26.23 5.12
N ARG A 137 -21.88 25.33 5.34
CA ARG A 137 -22.15 23.91 5.55
C ARG A 137 -21.20 23.26 6.54
N THR A 138 -21.67 22.20 7.19
CA THR A 138 -20.80 21.27 7.95
C THR A 138 -20.22 20.20 7.03
N PHE A 139 -19.11 19.55 7.40
CA PHE A 139 -18.52 18.49 6.58
C PHE A 139 -19.49 17.31 6.36
N TYR A 140 -19.33 16.64 5.22
CA TYR A 140 -20.17 15.48 4.88
C TYR A 140 -19.98 14.34 5.90
N THR A 141 -21.09 13.93 6.53
CA THR A 141 -21.17 12.64 7.22
C THR A 141 -21.75 11.57 6.29
N LEU A 142 -21.52 10.28 6.59
CA LEU A 142 -22.09 9.17 5.82
C LEU A 142 -23.62 9.27 5.70
N ARG A 143 -24.31 9.72 6.77
CA ARG A 143 -25.76 9.92 6.78
C ARG A 143 -26.18 11.01 5.79
N VAL A 144 -25.48 12.15 5.78
CA VAL A 144 -25.74 13.26 4.85
C VAL A 144 -25.54 12.82 3.40
N ILE A 145 -24.50 12.04 3.14
CA ILE A 145 -24.22 11.51 1.80
C ILE A 145 -25.35 10.58 1.36
N LEU A 146 -25.73 9.60 2.18
CA LEU A 146 -26.80 8.66 1.83
C LEU A 146 -28.12 9.40 1.55
N LEU A 147 -28.48 10.35 2.41
CA LEU A 147 -29.69 11.14 2.24
C LEU A 147 -29.62 12.03 0.99
N ARG A 148 -28.53 12.78 0.76
CA ARG A 148 -28.44 13.68 -0.42
C ARG A 148 -28.24 12.96 -1.75
N ARG A 149 -27.69 11.74 -1.76
CA ARG A 149 -27.22 11.08 -2.99
C ARG A 149 -28.06 9.89 -3.42
N THR A 150 -28.96 9.43 -2.57
CA THR A 150 -29.92 8.38 -2.92
C THR A 150 -31.34 8.92 -2.85
N PHE A 151 -32.32 8.11 -3.27
CA PHE A 151 -33.73 8.45 -3.15
C PHE A 151 -34.17 8.65 -1.68
N LEU A 152 -33.39 8.19 -0.69
CA LEU A 152 -33.68 8.33 0.73
C LEU A 152 -33.86 9.78 1.17
N GLY A 153 -33.17 10.75 0.56
CA GLY A 153 -33.37 12.16 0.88
C GLY A 153 -34.75 12.70 0.50
N ARG A 154 -35.38 12.11 -0.54
CA ARG A 154 -36.76 12.44 -0.92
C ARG A 154 -37.77 11.84 0.06
N LEU A 155 -37.44 10.70 0.66
CA LEU A 155 -38.28 10.04 1.67
C LEU A 155 -38.15 10.71 3.05
N PHE A 156 -37.00 11.30 3.36
CA PHE A 156 -36.73 11.95 4.65
C PHE A 156 -36.29 13.42 4.49
N PRO A 157 -37.12 14.31 3.90
CA PRO A 157 -36.74 15.70 3.62
C PRO A 157 -36.50 16.52 4.90
N ARG A 158 -37.10 16.13 6.02
CA ARG A 158 -36.94 16.77 7.35
C ARG A 158 -35.85 16.12 8.21
N ALA A 159 -35.01 15.26 7.63
CA ALA A 159 -33.96 14.60 8.38
C ALA A 159 -33.03 15.64 9.04
N ARG A 160 -32.90 15.56 10.38
CA ARG A 160 -32.03 16.44 11.18
C ARG A 160 -30.62 16.56 10.62
N ALA A 161 -30.05 15.45 10.14
CA ALA A 161 -28.72 15.43 9.52
C ALA A 161 -28.60 16.35 8.30
N LEU A 162 -29.65 16.52 7.49
CA LEU A 162 -29.64 17.43 6.34
C LEU A 162 -29.74 18.90 6.78
N ARG A 163 -30.56 19.18 7.80
CA ARG A 163 -30.70 20.51 8.39
C ARG A 163 -29.41 21.00 9.04
N GLU A 164 -28.78 20.13 9.84
CA GLU A 164 -27.47 20.39 10.46
C GLU A 164 -26.39 20.61 9.39
N HIS A 165 -26.39 19.81 8.32
CA HIS A 165 -25.43 19.97 7.22
C HIS A 165 -25.57 21.30 6.48
N LEU A 166 -26.79 21.77 6.27
CA LEU A 166 -27.09 23.04 5.62
C LEU A 166 -27.16 24.20 6.61
N MET A 167 -26.83 23.95 7.89
CA MET A 167 -26.84 24.92 8.98
C MET A 167 -28.15 25.72 9.07
N MET A 168 -29.29 25.07 8.78
CA MET A 168 -30.61 25.72 8.70
C MET A 168 -31.14 26.24 10.05
N ASP A 169 -30.53 25.82 11.16
CA ASP A 169 -30.93 26.22 12.52
C ASP A 169 -30.30 27.57 12.94
N TRP A 170 -29.76 28.31 11.97
CA TRP A 170 -29.11 29.61 12.13
C TRP A 170 -29.70 30.62 11.13
N ASP A 171 -29.86 31.87 11.53
CA ASP A 171 -30.49 32.94 10.74
C ASP A 171 -29.59 33.57 9.65
N HIS A 172 -28.29 33.25 9.68
CA HIS A 172 -27.27 33.75 8.75
C HIS A 172 -27.13 35.29 8.72
N GLN A 173 -27.43 35.98 9.83
CA GLN A 173 -27.26 37.45 9.92
C GLN A 173 -25.93 37.88 10.54
N GLU A 174 -25.22 36.97 11.21
CA GLU A 174 -23.94 37.27 11.88
C GLU A 174 -22.76 36.59 11.18
N ALA A 175 -21.53 37.06 11.41
CA ALA A 175 -20.35 36.37 10.90
C ALA A 175 -20.11 35.09 11.72
N ARG A 176 -19.77 33.97 11.06
CA ARG A 176 -19.61 32.68 11.75
C ARG A 176 -18.56 31.78 11.13
N ASP A 177 -17.83 31.08 12.00
CA ASP A 177 -16.94 29.99 11.59
C ASP A 177 -17.75 28.80 11.09
N VAL A 178 -17.37 28.25 9.94
CA VAL A 178 -18.08 27.16 9.27
C VAL A 178 -17.09 26.12 8.76
N ASP A 179 -17.52 24.87 8.56
CA ASP A 179 -16.62 23.81 8.08
C ASP A 179 -16.20 24.04 6.62
N TRP A 180 -17.15 24.45 5.78
CA TRP A 180 -16.87 24.82 4.40
C TRP A 180 -17.99 25.68 3.81
N MET A 181 -17.65 26.38 2.73
CA MET A 181 -18.53 27.27 1.98
C MET A 181 -18.67 26.77 0.55
N LEU A 182 -19.86 26.93 -0.05
CA LEU A 182 -20.06 26.68 -1.49
C LEU A 182 -19.04 27.47 -2.32
N GLY A 183 -18.31 26.79 -3.20
CA GLY A 183 -17.23 27.35 -4.02
C GLY A 183 -17.62 28.43 -5.05
N GLY A 184 -18.86 28.95 -5.02
CA GLY A 184 -19.32 29.98 -5.93
C GLY A 184 -18.61 31.33 -5.76
N ALA A 185 -18.33 31.72 -4.52
CA ALA A 185 -17.58 32.92 -4.19
C ALA A 185 -16.76 32.68 -2.92
N LEU A 186 -15.43 32.60 -3.04
CA LEU A 186 -14.52 32.40 -1.91
C LEU A 186 -13.37 33.41 -1.99
N CYS A 187 -13.29 34.31 -1.01
CA CYS A 187 -12.16 35.21 -0.83
C CYS A 187 -11.09 34.53 0.02
N VAL A 188 -9.89 34.38 -0.52
CA VAL A 188 -8.80 33.63 0.11
C VAL A 188 -7.61 34.55 0.35
N ARG A 189 -7.06 34.50 1.57
CA ARG A 189 -5.83 35.22 1.91
C ARG A 189 -4.67 34.61 1.12
N ARG A 190 -3.87 35.42 0.42
CA ARG A 190 -2.70 34.93 -0.33
C ARG A 190 -1.76 34.11 0.55
N GLU A 191 -1.49 34.55 1.77
CA GLU A 191 -0.63 33.84 2.73
C GLU A 191 -1.18 32.46 3.09
N ALA A 192 -2.50 32.35 3.31
CA ALA A 192 -3.16 31.08 3.59
C ALA A 192 -3.09 30.15 2.36
N CYS A 193 -3.27 30.68 1.16
CA CYS A 193 -3.09 29.94 -0.09
C CYS A 193 -1.63 29.48 -0.29
N GLN A 194 -0.64 30.29 0.07
CA GLN A 194 0.78 29.93 -0.01
C GLN A 194 1.17 28.84 1.00
N ASP A 195 0.56 28.85 2.18
CA ASP A 195 0.74 27.81 3.21
C ASP A 195 0.08 26.48 2.80
N VAL A 196 -1.21 26.53 2.45
CA VAL A 196 -2.04 25.35 2.22
C VAL A 196 -1.88 24.79 0.79
N GLY A 197 -1.46 25.62 -0.16
CA GLY A 197 -1.52 25.38 -1.60
C GLY A 197 -2.89 25.69 -2.19
N GLY A 198 -2.97 25.72 -3.52
CA GLY A 198 -4.22 25.90 -4.27
C GLY A 198 -5.20 24.73 -4.13
N MET A 199 -6.23 24.71 -4.97
CA MET A 199 -7.20 23.62 -5.04
C MET A 199 -6.54 22.31 -5.49
N ASP A 200 -7.07 21.19 -5.02
CA ASP A 200 -6.51 19.88 -5.37
C ASP A 200 -6.99 19.43 -6.75
N GLU A 201 -6.06 19.38 -7.70
CA GLU A 201 -6.33 19.07 -9.11
C GLU A 201 -6.81 17.63 -9.34
N ARG A 202 -6.81 16.77 -8.31
CA ARG A 202 -7.52 15.49 -8.35
C ARG A 202 -9.02 15.69 -8.49
N PHE A 203 -9.59 16.84 -8.13
CA PHE A 203 -11.01 17.10 -8.34
C PHE A 203 -11.20 17.85 -9.66
N PHE A 204 -11.75 17.16 -10.65
CA PHE A 204 -12.07 17.81 -11.94
C PHE A 204 -13.19 18.85 -11.76
N LEU A 205 -14.23 18.51 -10.99
CA LEU A 205 -15.34 19.38 -10.63
C LEU A 205 -16.03 18.81 -9.38
N TYR A 206 -16.49 19.67 -8.48
CA TYR A 206 -17.04 19.37 -7.15
C TYR A 206 -16.02 18.81 -6.15
N PHE A 207 -16.22 19.14 -4.87
CA PHE A 207 -15.39 18.77 -3.72
C PHE A 207 -14.03 19.46 -3.63
N GLU A 208 -13.61 20.22 -4.64
CA GLU A 208 -12.43 21.10 -4.54
C GLU A 208 -12.57 22.12 -3.40
N ASP A 209 -13.75 22.72 -3.24
CA ASP A 209 -14.11 23.70 -2.22
C ASP A 209 -14.13 23.08 -0.80
N VAL A 210 -14.78 21.92 -0.67
CA VAL A 210 -14.82 21.13 0.57
C VAL A 210 -13.41 20.75 1.01
N ASP A 211 -12.59 20.26 0.07
CA ASP A 211 -11.21 19.88 0.34
C ASP A 211 -10.34 21.07 0.73
N TRP A 212 -10.48 22.20 0.03
CA TRP A 212 -9.67 23.39 0.29
C TRP A 212 -9.98 23.99 1.66
N CYS A 213 -11.27 24.13 2.01
CA CYS A 213 -11.69 24.55 3.36
C CYS A 213 -11.18 23.60 4.44
N GLY A 214 -11.30 22.29 4.22
CA GLY A 214 -10.80 21.28 5.16
C GLY A 214 -9.28 21.28 5.32
N ARG A 215 -8.52 21.57 4.27
CA ARG A 215 -7.06 21.73 4.36
C ARG A 215 -6.66 23.03 5.06
N MET A 216 -7.40 24.12 4.84
CA MET A 216 -7.19 25.40 5.54
C MET A 216 -7.35 25.23 7.05
N GLN A 217 -8.44 24.60 7.50
CA GLN A 217 -8.69 24.36 8.92
C GLN A 217 -7.65 23.46 9.57
N ARG A 218 -7.21 22.40 8.89
CA ARG A 218 -6.13 21.53 9.40
C ARG A 218 -4.79 22.26 9.53
N ARG A 219 -4.58 23.36 8.79
CA ARG A 219 -3.43 24.26 8.93
C ARG A 219 -3.68 25.41 9.93
N GLY A 220 -4.82 25.40 10.63
CA GLY A 220 -5.19 26.37 11.65
C GLY A 220 -5.85 27.64 11.12
N TRP A 221 -6.15 27.71 9.82
CA TRP A 221 -6.86 28.85 9.24
C TRP A 221 -8.37 28.72 9.45
N ARG A 222 -9.02 29.83 9.81
CA ARG A 222 -10.48 29.90 9.93
C ARG A 222 -11.13 30.05 8.55
N VAL A 223 -12.29 29.43 8.40
CA VAL A 223 -13.19 29.57 7.24
C VAL A 223 -14.47 30.23 7.76
N VAL A 224 -14.81 31.40 7.25
CA VAL A 224 -15.82 32.27 7.85
C VAL A 224 -16.87 32.69 6.83
N TYR A 225 -18.14 32.60 7.23
CA TYR A 225 -19.26 33.21 6.55
C TYR A 225 -19.37 34.68 6.97
N VAL A 226 -19.45 35.61 6.00
CA VAL A 226 -19.50 37.06 6.22
C VAL A 226 -20.79 37.62 5.61
N PRO A 227 -21.83 37.87 6.42
CA PRO A 227 -23.14 38.30 5.94
C PRO A 227 -23.16 39.71 5.34
N GLN A 228 -22.21 40.56 5.74
CA GLN A 228 -22.09 41.94 5.24
C GLN A 228 -21.72 41.99 3.75
N ALA A 229 -21.18 40.90 3.21
CA ALA A 229 -20.93 40.74 1.78
C ALA A 229 -22.08 39.95 1.15
N GLU A 230 -22.79 40.55 0.21
CA GLU A 230 -23.96 39.93 -0.44
C GLU A 230 -23.72 39.71 -1.92
N MET A 231 -23.97 38.49 -2.42
CA MET A 231 -23.86 38.19 -3.85
C MET A 231 -25.05 37.33 -4.28
N VAL A 232 -25.51 37.53 -5.52
CA VAL A 232 -26.59 36.72 -6.10
C VAL A 232 -25.97 35.59 -6.91
N HIS A 233 -26.43 34.36 -6.73
CA HIS A 233 -25.91 33.18 -7.42
C HIS A 233 -27.04 32.52 -8.21
N ALA A 234 -26.97 32.60 -9.54
CA ALA A 234 -27.99 32.05 -10.44
C ALA A 234 -28.04 30.49 -10.46
N HIS A 235 -27.16 29.85 -9.69
CA HIS A 235 -27.05 28.43 -9.38
C HIS A 235 -27.63 27.49 -10.43
N GLN A 236 -26.93 27.36 -11.56
CA GLN A 236 -27.29 26.36 -12.54
C GLN A 236 -26.95 24.96 -12.00
N ARG A 237 -27.96 24.23 -11.48
CA ARG A 237 -27.84 22.85 -10.99
C ARG A 237 -27.56 21.85 -12.13
N ALA A 238 -26.42 21.96 -12.81
CA ALA A 238 -26.03 21.08 -13.90
C ALA A 238 -25.97 19.60 -13.47
N SER A 239 -25.63 19.32 -12.20
CA SER A 239 -25.65 17.97 -11.62
C SER A 239 -27.05 17.41 -11.35
N ALA A 240 -28.12 18.22 -11.43
CA ALA A 240 -29.49 17.78 -11.20
C ALA A 240 -30.20 17.26 -12.47
N ARG A 241 -29.56 17.37 -13.65
CA ARG A 241 -30.12 16.93 -14.95
C ARG A 241 -30.04 15.41 -15.21
N GLY A 242 -30.25 14.60 -14.16
CA GLY A 242 -30.42 13.14 -14.26
C GLY A 242 -29.17 12.29 -14.06
N PHE A 243 -29.39 11.02 -13.70
CA PHE A 243 -28.41 10.02 -13.22
C PHE A 243 -27.22 9.77 -14.18
N LEU A 244 -27.39 10.06 -15.47
CA LEU A 244 -26.40 9.81 -16.52
C LEU A 244 -25.70 11.08 -17.04
N SER A 245 -26.01 12.27 -16.50
CA SER A 245 -25.38 13.51 -16.94
C SER A 245 -23.87 13.50 -16.68
N ARG A 246 -23.09 14.14 -17.57
CA ARG A 246 -21.63 14.28 -17.39
C ARG A 246 -21.29 14.95 -16.04
N GLY A 247 -22.11 15.91 -15.60
CA GLY A 247 -21.97 16.57 -14.30
C GLY A 247 -22.13 15.63 -13.11
N GLN A 248 -23.11 14.70 -13.14
CA GLN A 248 -23.28 13.73 -12.06
C GLN A 248 -22.17 12.67 -12.02
N ARG A 249 -21.67 12.24 -13.19
CA ARG A 249 -20.50 11.35 -13.27
C ARG A 249 -19.25 12.00 -12.67
N ALA A 250 -18.96 13.25 -13.06
CA ALA A 250 -17.86 14.02 -12.48
C ALA A 250 -18.03 14.19 -10.96
N HIS A 251 -19.25 14.47 -10.49
CA HIS A 251 -19.54 14.57 -9.07
C HIS A 251 -19.32 13.24 -8.31
N LEU A 252 -19.71 12.09 -8.89
CA LEU A 252 -19.47 10.78 -8.26
C LEU A 252 -17.98 10.44 -8.25
N GLU A 253 -17.28 10.70 -9.35
CA GLU A 253 -15.84 10.48 -9.46
C GLU A 253 -15.07 11.34 -8.46
N SER A 254 -15.34 12.64 -8.38
CA SER A 254 -14.74 13.53 -7.39
C SER A 254 -15.11 13.12 -5.96
N GLY A 255 -16.33 12.65 -5.72
CA GLY A 255 -16.75 12.11 -4.42
C GLY A 255 -15.94 10.86 -4.03
N LEU A 256 -15.73 9.93 -4.97
CA LEU A 256 -14.86 8.77 -4.77
C LEU A 256 -13.42 9.18 -4.49
N ARG A 257 -12.87 10.16 -5.22
CA ARG A 257 -11.54 10.73 -4.97
C ARG A 257 -11.47 11.44 -3.60
N PHE A 258 -12.56 12.06 -3.15
CA PHE A 258 -12.64 12.71 -1.85
C PHE A 258 -12.64 11.69 -0.71
N TRP A 259 -13.43 10.61 -0.83
CA TRP A 259 -13.38 9.49 0.13
C TRP A 259 -12.10 8.69 0.05
N GLU A 260 -11.48 8.62 -1.12
CA GLU A 260 -10.12 8.11 -1.22
C GLU A 260 -9.19 9.00 -0.40
N LYS A 261 -9.24 10.33 -0.54
CA LYS A 261 -8.36 11.23 0.20
C LYS A 261 -8.61 11.18 1.72
N TRP A 262 -9.87 11.23 2.15
CA TRP A 262 -10.23 11.46 3.56
C TRP A 262 -10.91 10.28 4.28
N GLY A 263 -11.33 9.24 3.56
CA GLY A 263 -12.14 8.14 4.10
C GLY A 263 -11.33 7.07 4.85
N TRP A 264 -11.83 6.66 6.02
CA TRP A 264 -11.18 5.68 6.90
C TRP A 264 -11.19 4.25 6.32
N VAL A 265 -12.22 3.86 5.56
CA VAL A 265 -12.33 2.54 4.92
C VAL A 265 -11.24 2.36 3.87
N PHE A 266 -11.09 3.34 2.97
CA PHE A 266 -10.01 3.35 1.98
C PHE A 266 -8.65 3.48 2.67
N TYR A 267 -8.53 4.23 3.77
CA TYR A 267 -7.31 4.25 4.59
C TYR A 267 -6.94 2.87 5.16
N LEU A 268 -7.88 2.12 5.74
CA LEU A 268 -7.62 0.76 6.25
C LEU A 268 -7.32 -0.24 5.13
N GLY A 269 -8.10 -0.20 4.05
CA GLY A 269 -7.84 -0.99 2.84
C GLY A 269 -6.44 -0.72 2.28
N ARG A 270 -5.98 0.55 2.30
CA ARG A 270 -4.62 0.96 1.89
C ARG A 270 -3.53 0.55 2.88
N ARG A 271 -3.76 0.72 4.20
CA ARG A 271 -2.82 0.31 5.27
C ARG A 271 -2.53 -1.19 5.21
N HIS A 272 -3.57 -1.99 4.95
CA HIS A 272 -3.47 -3.44 4.87
C HIS A 272 -3.38 -3.96 3.43
N ALA A 273 -3.19 -3.10 2.42
CA ALA A 273 -3.19 -3.51 1.01
C ALA A 273 -2.16 -4.60 0.67
N THR A 274 -1.01 -4.62 1.34
CA THR A 274 -0.03 -5.71 1.19
C THR A 274 -0.56 -7.01 1.79
N GLY A 275 -1.17 -6.96 2.98
CA GLY A 275 -1.81 -8.12 3.61
C GLY A 275 -2.99 -8.65 2.80
N ILE A 276 -3.85 -7.76 2.30
CA ILE A 276 -4.98 -8.10 1.42
C ILE A 276 -4.50 -8.74 0.13
N ARG A 277 -3.45 -8.20 -0.51
CA ARG A 277 -2.87 -8.80 -1.72
C ARG A 277 -2.26 -10.17 -1.46
N VAL A 278 -1.53 -10.34 -0.36
CA VAL A 278 -0.96 -11.64 0.03
C VAL A 278 -2.08 -12.64 0.32
N ALA A 279 -3.11 -12.24 1.06
CA ALA A 279 -4.27 -13.07 1.35
C ALA A 279 -5.04 -13.46 0.08
N ALA A 280 -5.28 -12.52 -0.82
CA ALA A 280 -5.94 -12.76 -2.10
C ALA A 280 -5.11 -13.70 -3.00
N THR A 281 -3.79 -13.53 -3.04
CA THR A 281 -2.89 -14.42 -3.79
C THR A 281 -2.88 -15.83 -3.20
N LEU A 282 -2.85 -15.95 -1.86
CA LEU A 282 -2.90 -17.24 -1.17
C LEU A 282 -4.23 -17.95 -1.41
N ALA A 283 -5.36 -17.24 -1.31
CA ALA A 283 -6.68 -17.80 -1.58
C ALA A 283 -6.81 -18.25 -3.04
N LEU A 284 -6.30 -17.44 -3.98
CA LEU A 284 -6.26 -17.78 -5.39
C LEU A 284 -5.41 -19.02 -5.67
N ASP A 285 -4.20 -19.10 -5.12
CA ASP A 285 -3.33 -20.27 -5.27
C ASP A 285 -4.00 -21.53 -4.74
N LEU A 286 -4.61 -21.48 -3.55
CA LEU A 286 -5.29 -22.63 -2.95
C LEU A 286 -6.45 -23.12 -3.81
N ALA A 287 -7.26 -22.19 -4.35
CA ALA A 287 -8.35 -22.51 -5.26
C ALA A 287 -7.84 -23.14 -6.57
N LEU A 288 -6.78 -22.58 -7.16
CA LEU A 288 -6.20 -23.06 -8.43
C LEU A 288 -5.48 -24.39 -8.27
N LEU A 289 -4.79 -24.63 -7.15
CA LEU A 289 -4.19 -25.94 -6.84
C LEU A 289 -5.28 -27.00 -6.65
N SER A 290 -6.39 -26.66 -5.99
CA SER A 290 -7.52 -27.58 -5.85
C SER A 290 -8.16 -27.90 -7.21
N ALA A 291 -8.35 -26.88 -8.06
CA ALA A 291 -8.85 -27.05 -9.43
C ALA A 291 -7.89 -27.88 -10.30
N ALA A 292 -6.58 -27.66 -10.18
CA ALA A 292 -5.56 -28.44 -10.89
C ALA A 292 -5.57 -29.92 -10.51
N PHE A 293 -5.82 -30.24 -9.23
CA PHE A 293 -5.96 -31.62 -8.79
C PHE A 293 -7.22 -32.27 -9.37
N LEU A 294 -8.35 -31.57 -9.37
CA LEU A 294 -9.58 -32.06 -10.00
C LEU A 294 -9.39 -32.29 -11.50
N ALA A 295 -8.75 -31.35 -12.20
CA ALA A 295 -8.42 -31.50 -13.61
C ALA A 295 -7.55 -32.74 -13.84
N ALA A 296 -6.49 -32.93 -13.05
CA ALA A 296 -5.64 -34.13 -13.13
C ALA A 296 -6.42 -35.43 -12.87
N TYR A 297 -7.36 -35.42 -11.93
CA TYR A 297 -8.23 -36.56 -11.62
C TYR A 297 -9.16 -36.90 -12.79
N PHE A 298 -9.87 -35.91 -13.34
CA PHE A 298 -10.77 -36.11 -14.48
C PHE A 298 -10.02 -36.51 -15.75
N THR A 299 -8.83 -35.94 -15.99
CA THR A 299 -7.97 -36.36 -17.10
C THR A 299 -7.53 -37.81 -16.93
N ARG A 300 -7.14 -38.24 -15.72
CA ARG A 300 -6.84 -39.65 -15.45
C ARG A 300 -8.07 -40.56 -15.64
N TYR A 301 -9.26 -40.09 -15.26
CA TYR A 301 -10.50 -40.82 -15.45
C TYR A 301 -10.81 -41.01 -16.94
N ALA A 302 -10.78 -39.93 -17.73
CA ALA A 302 -10.99 -39.97 -19.17
C ALA A 302 -9.98 -40.87 -19.89
N LEU A 303 -8.70 -40.77 -19.53
CA LEU A 303 -7.66 -41.66 -20.04
C LEU A 303 -7.92 -43.14 -19.72
N GLY A 304 -8.51 -43.42 -18.56
CA GLY A 304 -8.92 -44.77 -18.16
C GLY A 304 -10.08 -45.35 -18.99
N LEU A 305 -10.86 -44.50 -19.66
CA LEU A 305 -11.89 -44.92 -20.62
C LEU A 305 -11.31 -45.13 -22.02
N LEU A 306 -10.31 -44.34 -22.39
CA LEU A 306 -9.71 -44.35 -23.73
C LEU A 306 -8.67 -45.47 -23.93
N ILE A 307 -8.00 -45.92 -22.85
CA ILE A 307 -6.99 -46.98 -22.94
C ILE A 307 -7.55 -48.29 -22.37
N PRO A 308 -7.76 -49.32 -23.21
CA PRO A 308 -8.26 -50.63 -22.78
C PRO A 308 -7.39 -51.23 -21.66
N ASN A 309 -8.04 -51.84 -20.67
CA ASN A 309 -7.43 -52.54 -19.52
C ASN A 309 -6.53 -51.67 -18.62
N TRP A 310 -6.42 -50.35 -18.85
CA TRP A 310 -5.59 -49.48 -18.00
C TRP A 310 -6.19 -49.35 -16.60
N SER A 311 -7.50 -49.18 -16.50
CA SER A 311 -8.20 -49.07 -15.22
C SER A 311 -8.24 -50.41 -14.47
N GLU A 312 -8.16 -51.54 -15.17
CA GLU A 312 -8.03 -52.87 -14.56
C GLU A 312 -6.63 -53.09 -13.97
N ALA A 313 -5.57 -52.70 -14.71
CA ALA A 313 -4.19 -52.83 -14.25
C ALA A 313 -3.80 -51.78 -13.18
N LYS A 314 -4.38 -50.58 -13.22
CA LYS A 314 -4.13 -49.48 -12.29
C LYS A 314 -5.46 -48.80 -11.93
N PRO A 315 -6.18 -49.25 -10.89
CA PRO A 315 -7.51 -48.71 -10.57
C PRO A 315 -7.46 -47.24 -10.14
N LEU A 316 -8.45 -46.46 -10.60
CA LEU A 316 -8.69 -45.10 -10.11
C LEU A 316 -9.68 -45.16 -8.94
N PHE A 317 -9.26 -44.64 -7.79
CA PHE A 317 -10.10 -44.60 -6.59
C PHE A 317 -11.12 -43.47 -6.64
N ALA A 318 -12.23 -43.61 -5.92
CA ALA A 318 -13.24 -42.56 -5.80
C ALA A 318 -12.64 -41.27 -5.19
N LEU A 319 -13.13 -40.11 -5.63
CA LEU A 319 -12.64 -38.80 -5.21
C LEU A 319 -12.59 -38.61 -3.67
N ARG A 320 -13.50 -39.25 -2.93
CA ARG A 320 -13.52 -39.27 -1.45
C ARG A 320 -12.22 -39.79 -0.82
N VAL A 321 -11.49 -40.69 -1.49
CA VAL A 321 -10.19 -41.20 -1.05
C VAL A 321 -9.12 -40.11 -1.10
N TYR A 322 -9.27 -39.16 -2.03
CA TYR A 322 -8.38 -38.01 -2.22
C TYR A 322 -8.81 -36.77 -1.42
N ALA A 323 -9.99 -36.77 -0.79
CA ALA A 323 -10.52 -35.59 -0.08
C ALA A 323 -9.59 -35.06 1.02
N ARG A 324 -8.85 -35.93 1.71
CA ARG A 324 -7.82 -35.55 2.69
C ARG A 324 -6.46 -35.23 2.07
N PHE A 325 -6.24 -35.67 0.84
CA PHE A 325 -5.00 -35.49 0.10
C PHE A 325 -4.92 -34.11 -0.57
N ILE A 326 -6.04 -33.59 -1.06
CA ILE A 326 -6.14 -32.24 -1.65
C ILE A 326 -5.68 -31.14 -0.67
N PRO A 327 -6.19 -31.05 0.57
CA PRO A 327 -5.73 -30.05 1.53
C PRO A 327 -4.28 -30.29 1.98
N PHE A 328 -3.82 -31.54 2.01
CA PHE A 328 -2.41 -31.85 2.28
C PHE A 328 -1.48 -31.34 1.17
N ALA A 329 -1.80 -31.63 -0.10
CA ALA A 329 -1.05 -31.13 -1.25
C ALA A 329 -1.09 -29.59 -1.32
N GLY A 330 -2.25 -28.99 -1.03
CA GLY A 330 -2.40 -27.54 -0.91
C GLY A 330 -1.52 -26.96 0.20
N LEU A 331 -1.49 -27.56 1.39
CA LEU A 331 -0.64 -27.11 2.49
C LEU A 331 0.85 -27.20 2.15
N VAL A 332 1.29 -28.33 1.57
CA VAL A 332 2.68 -28.52 1.11
C VAL A 332 3.04 -27.46 0.07
N ALA A 333 2.14 -27.17 -0.88
CA ALA A 333 2.33 -26.14 -1.88
C ALA A 333 2.47 -24.75 -1.26
N LEU A 334 1.56 -24.36 -0.36
CA LEU A 334 1.58 -23.04 0.30
C LEU A 334 2.86 -22.85 1.14
N LEU A 335 3.28 -23.87 1.88
CA LEU A 335 4.53 -23.84 2.65
C LEU A 335 5.75 -23.72 1.74
N THR A 336 5.78 -24.48 0.65
CA THR A 336 6.86 -24.41 -0.36
C THR A 336 6.89 -23.04 -1.03
N PHE A 337 5.74 -22.51 -1.44
CA PHE A 337 5.63 -21.20 -2.06
C PHE A 337 6.08 -20.10 -1.10
N ARG A 338 5.70 -20.20 0.18
CA ARG A 338 6.12 -19.28 1.23
C ARG A 338 7.62 -19.34 1.50
N PHE A 339 8.22 -20.53 1.46
CA PHE A 339 9.65 -20.74 1.62
C PHE A 339 10.46 -20.15 0.46
N LEU A 340 10.02 -20.40 -0.79
CA LEU A 340 10.65 -19.85 -1.99
C LEU A 340 10.47 -18.33 -2.14
N GLY A 341 9.55 -17.75 -1.39
CA GLY A 341 9.32 -16.30 -1.40
C GLY A 341 8.31 -15.83 -2.45
N LEU A 342 7.46 -16.73 -2.96
CA LEU A 342 6.41 -16.40 -3.96
C LEU A 342 5.34 -15.42 -3.45
N TYR A 343 5.30 -15.16 -2.13
CA TYR A 343 4.44 -14.14 -1.50
C TYR A 343 5.19 -12.85 -1.13
N ARG A 344 6.47 -12.73 -1.49
CA ARG A 344 7.24 -11.49 -1.30
C ARG A 344 6.89 -10.48 -2.38
N ARG A 345 6.92 -9.20 -2.01
CA ARG A 345 6.57 -8.09 -2.91
C ARG A 345 7.47 -8.02 -4.14
N GLU A 346 8.78 -8.25 -3.97
CA GLU A 346 9.79 -8.19 -5.04
C GLU A 346 9.54 -9.22 -6.15
N VAL A 347 9.12 -10.43 -5.78
CA VAL A 347 8.85 -11.51 -6.72
C VAL A 347 7.61 -11.22 -7.56
N TRP A 348 6.58 -10.62 -6.95
CA TRP A 348 5.34 -10.27 -7.63
C TRP A 348 5.52 -9.20 -8.73
N SER A 349 6.55 -8.35 -8.60
CA SER A 349 6.90 -7.34 -9.61
C SER A 349 7.70 -7.86 -10.79
N GLU A 350 8.28 -9.06 -10.71
CA GLU A 350 9.17 -9.63 -11.73
C GLU A 350 8.57 -10.93 -12.30
N PRO A 351 7.82 -10.88 -13.42
CA PRO A 351 7.08 -12.04 -13.94
C PRO A 351 7.94 -13.26 -14.22
N TRP A 352 9.15 -13.06 -14.74
CA TRP A 352 10.08 -14.14 -15.05
C TRP A 352 10.64 -14.82 -13.80
N ARG A 353 10.98 -14.03 -12.78
CA ARG A 353 11.46 -14.55 -11.50
C ARG A 353 10.35 -15.30 -10.77
N GLU A 354 9.14 -14.77 -10.79
CA GLU A 354 7.96 -15.46 -10.27
C GLU A 354 7.72 -16.79 -10.97
N LEU A 355 7.75 -16.82 -12.31
CA LEU A 355 7.55 -18.04 -13.07
C LEU A 355 8.61 -19.10 -12.73
N GLY A 356 9.87 -18.70 -12.61
CA GLY A 356 10.95 -19.60 -12.18
C GLY A 356 10.78 -20.14 -10.76
N GLN A 357 10.33 -19.29 -9.81
CA GLN A 357 10.03 -19.75 -8.45
C GLN A 357 8.78 -20.62 -8.37
N LEU A 358 7.77 -20.32 -9.19
CA LEU A 358 6.54 -21.10 -9.28
C LEU A 358 6.83 -22.50 -9.84
N PHE A 359 7.64 -22.59 -10.89
CA PHE A 359 8.11 -23.87 -11.43
C PHE A 359 8.80 -24.71 -10.33
N LYS A 360 9.78 -24.13 -9.63
CA LYS A 360 10.47 -24.80 -8.51
C LYS A 360 9.49 -25.23 -7.42
N GLY A 361 8.56 -24.35 -7.06
CA GLY A 361 7.57 -24.60 -6.01
C GLY A 361 6.64 -25.74 -6.35
N VAL A 362 6.07 -25.74 -7.56
CA VAL A 362 5.17 -26.79 -8.04
C VAL A 362 5.94 -28.11 -8.20
N ALA A 363 7.19 -28.07 -8.69
CA ALA A 363 8.02 -29.27 -8.83
C ALA A 363 8.33 -29.93 -7.47
N ILE A 364 8.79 -29.14 -6.49
CA ILE A 364 9.04 -29.63 -5.13
C ILE A 364 7.76 -30.15 -4.50
N THR A 365 6.64 -29.43 -4.67
CA THR A 365 5.33 -29.88 -4.18
C THR A 365 4.95 -31.22 -4.78
N SER A 366 5.00 -31.38 -6.10
CA SER A 366 4.67 -32.63 -6.78
C SER A 366 5.60 -33.77 -6.37
N LEU A 367 6.89 -33.52 -6.17
CA LEU A 367 7.85 -34.53 -5.69
C LEU A 367 7.55 -34.98 -4.26
N VAL A 368 7.28 -34.04 -3.34
CA VAL A 368 6.94 -34.34 -1.94
C VAL A 368 5.61 -35.08 -1.86
N VAL A 369 4.61 -34.63 -2.62
CA VAL A 369 3.29 -35.24 -2.71
C VAL A 369 3.40 -36.65 -3.31
N LEU A 370 4.22 -36.86 -4.35
CA LEU A 370 4.48 -38.18 -4.93
C LEU A 370 5.23 -39.09 -3.94
N ALA A 371 6.30 -38.61 -3.31
CA ALA A 371 7.07 -39.35 -2.30
C ALA A 371 6.19 -39.79 -1.12
N SER A 372 5.26 -38.93 -0.69
CA SER A 372 4.31 -39.26 0.38
C SER A 372 3.47 -40.50 0.06
N THR A 373 3.14 -40.75 -1.21
CA THR A 373 2.39 -41.96 -1.61
C THR A 373 3.18 -43.25 -1.51
N PHE A 374 4.50 -43.18 -1.33
CA PHE A 374 5.34 -44.34 -1.01
C PHE A 374 5.45 -44.53 0.50
N LEU A 375 5.42 -43.45 1.27
CA LEU A 375 5.45 -43.50 2.74
C LEU A 375 4.11 -43.96 3.34
N PHE A 376 2.98 -43.61 2.72
CA PHE A 376 1.64 -43.99 3.16
C PHE A 376 1.06 -45.14 2.30
N ALA A 377 1.82 -46.24 2.19
CA ALA A 377 1.43 -47.41 1.38
C ALA A 377 0.09 -48.05 1.80
N SER A 378 -0.43 -47.75 2.99
CA SER A 378 -1.71 -48.24 3.52
C SER A 378 -2.95 -47.59 2.87
N ARG A 379 -2.80 -46.55 2.04
CA ARG A 379 -3.91 -45.95 1.29
C ARG A 379 -3.62 -46.00 -0.21
N PRO A 380 -4.37 -46.80 -0.98
CA PRO A 380 -4.11 -46.92 -2.40
C PRO A 380 -4.56 -45.63 -3.13
N MET A 381 -3.66 -45.07 -3.95
CA MET A 381 -3.87 -43.85 -4.73
C MET A 381 -3.24 -43.98 -6.12
N SER A 382 -3.83 -43.34 -7.12
CA SER A 382 -3.26 -43.24 -8.46
C SER A 382 -2.11 -42.23 -8.48
N ARG A 383 -0.87 -42.73 -8.46
CA ARG A 383 0.35 -41.90 -8.58
C ARG A 383 0.40 -41.12 -9.90
N PHE A 384 -0.23 -41.65 -10.95
CA PHE A 384 -0.34 -40.95 -12.24
C PHE A 384 -1.18 -39.67 -12.14
N THR A 385 -2.19 -39.64 -11.27
CA THR A 385 -2.96 -38.41 -10.99
C THR A 385 -2.07 -37.32 -10.38
N ILE A 386 -1.08 -37.69 -9.58
CA ILE A 386 -0.10 -36.76 -8.99
C ILE A 386 0.90 -36.27 -10.05
N VAL A 387 1.28 -37.12 -11.00
CA VAL A 387 2.11 -36.70 -12.14
C VAL A 387 1.35 -35.69 -13.01
N LEU A 388 0.08 -35.96 -13.31
CA LEU A 388 -0.79 -35.04 -14.06
C LEU A 388 -1.06 -33.72 -13.31
N PHE A 389 -1.03 -33.71 -11.97
CA PHE A 389 -1.22 -32.51 -11.18
C PHE A 389 -0.16 -31.43 -11.48
N PHE A 390 1.09 -31.82 -11.73
CA PHE A 390 2.21 -30.89 -11.99
C PHE A 390 1.92 -29.88 -13.12
N PRO A 391 1.61 -30.29 -14.37
CA PRO A 391 1.35 -29.36 -15.46
C PRO A 391 0.10 -28.50 -15.24
N TYR A 392 -0.98 -29.07 -14.69
CA TYR A 392 -2.20 -28.30 -14.39
C TYR A 392 -1.97 -27.24 -13.31
N ALA A 393 -1.22 -27.58 -12.26
CA ALA A 393 -0.90 -26.64 -11.19
C ALA A 393 -0.01 -25.50 -11.69
N LEU A 394 1.02 -25.81 -12.48
CA LEU A 394 1.92 -24.81 -13.03
C LEU A 394 1.18 -23.83 -13.95
N ILE A 395 0.41 -24.34 -14.91
CA ILE A 395 -0.31 -23.51 -15.89
C ILE A 395 -1.44 -22.72 -15.19
N GLY A 396 -2.25 -23.40 -14.39
CA GLY A 396 -3.40 -22.79 -13.71
C GLY A 396 -2.99 -21.65 -12.78
N VAL A 397 -2.00 -21.89 -11.92
CA VAL A 397 -1.50 -20.88 -10.98
C VAL A 397 -0.82 -19.73 -11.72
N ALA A 398 -0.01 -20.00 -12.76
CA ALA A 398 0.65 -18.95 -13.54
C ALA A 398 -0.36 -18.02 -14.24
N LEU A 399 -1.37 -18.59 -14.91
CA LEU A 399 -2.41 -17.82 -15.60
C LEU A 399 -3.28 -17.05 -14.61
N GLY A 400 -3.70 -17.68 -13.51
CA GLY A 400 -4.51 -17.03 -12.49
C GLY A 400 -3.80 -15.82 -11.85
N ARG A 401 -2.51 -15.98 -11.52
CA ARG A 401 -1.70 -14.87 -10.98
C ARG A 401 -1.46 -13.77 -12.01
N ALA A 402 -1.28 -14.11 -13.29
CA ALA A 402 -1.21 -13.11 -14.37
C ALA A 402 -2.50 -12.30 -14.50
N LEU A 403 -3.67 -12.95 -14.40
CA LEU A 403 -4.97 -12.27 -14.40
C LEU A 403 -5.13 -11.36 -13.19
N LEU A 404 -4.79 -11.84 -11.98
CA LEU A 404 -4.83 -11.04 -10.76
C LEU A 404 -3.94 -9.79 -10.88
N ARG A 405 -2.76 -9.91 -11.49
CA ARG A 405 -1.88 -8.77 -11.77
C ARG A 405 -2.53 -7.74 -12.69
N ARG A 406 -3.16 -8.17 -13.78
CA ARG A 406 -3.87 -7.27 -14.71
C ARG A 406 -5.01 -6.53 -14.02
N LEU A 407 -5.79 -7.23 -13.20
CA LEU A 407 -6.87 -6.63 -12.41
C LEU A 407 -6.33 -5.59 -11.41
N VAL A 408 -5.26 -5.91 -10.70
CA VAL A 408 -4.62 -4.98 -9.74
C VAL A 408 -3.94 -3.80 -10.45
N ALA A 409 -3.34 -4.01 -11.63
CA ALA A 409 -2.71 -2.96 -12.42
C ALA A 409 -3.74 -1.98 -13.01
N GLY A 410 -4.90 -2.47 -13.46
CA GLY A 410 -6.00 -1.62 -13.94
C GLY A 410 -6.52 -0.66 -12.88
N VAL A 411 -6.41 -1.01 -11.59
CA VAL A 411 -6.75 -0.13 -10.46
C VAL A 411 -5.67 0.94 -10.23
N LYS A 412 -4.39 0.65 -10.50
CA LYS A 412 -3.26 1.58 -10.31
C LYS A 412 -3.16 2.68 -11.38
N GLY A 413 -3.71 2.47 -12.57
CA GLY A 413 -3.65 3.43 -13.68
C GLY A 413 -4.48 4.70 -13.47
N ARG A 414 -5.42 4.69 -12.51
CA ARG A 414 -6.03 5.89 -11.96
C ARG A 414 -5.08 6.41 -10.90
N ARG A 415 -4.62 7.66 -10.98
CA ARG A 415 -3.57 8.26 -10.11
C ARG A 415 -3.95 8.23 -8.62
N LEU A 416 -3.84 7.07 -7.99
CA LEU A 416 -4.04 6.84 -6.57
C LEU A 416 -2.71 7.15 -5.89
N HIS A 417 -2.63 8.27 -5.17
CA HIS A 417 -1.48 8.60 -4.33
C HIS A 417 -1.77 8.13 -2.90
N LEU A 418 -0.96 7.20 -2.40
CA LEU A 418 -1.39 6.14 -1.48
C LEU A 418 -0.86 6.29 -0.05
N ARG A 419 0.11 7.20 0.20
CA ARG A 419 0.72 7.44 1.52
C ARG A 419 1.15 8.90 1.68
N ARG A 420 0.79 9.59 2.76
CA ARG A 420 1.26 10.96 2.96
C ARG A 420 2.69 10.97 3.47
N ILE A 421 3.53 11.81 2.89
CA ILE A 421 4.91 12.02 3.34
C ILE A 421 5.04 13.46 3.79
N ALA A 422 5.40 13.68 5.05
CA ALA A 422 5.58 15.03 5.55
C ALA A 422 7.02 15.47 5.29
N ILE A 423 7.19 16.57 4.56
CA ILE A 423 8.49 17.09 4.15
C ILE A 423 8.72 18.40 4.87
N PHE A 424 9.71 18.40 5.77
CA PHE A 424 10.19 19.56 6.50
C PHE A 424 11.43 20.08 5.78
N ALA A 425 11.35 21.29 5.21
CA ALA A 425 12.45 21.89 4.47
C ALA A 425 12.31 23.43 4.41
N ALA A 426 13.35 24.14 3.99
CA ALA A 426 13.27 25.56 3.66
C ALA A 426 12.33 25.79 2.45
N ARG A 427 11.71 26.97 2.32
CA ARG A 427 10.76 27.27 1.23
C ARG A 427 11.34 27.04 -0.17
N GLY A 428 12.57 27.51 -0.41
CA GLY A 428 13.25 27.29 -1.69
C GLY A 428 13.39 25.80 -2.04
N ARG A 429 13.67 24.95 -1.04
CA ARG A 429 13.73 23.48 -1.20
C ARG A 429 12.35 22.88 -1.45
N ILE A 430 11.32 23.38 -0.76
CA ILE A 430 9.92 22.96 -0.99
C ILE A 430 9.50 23.25 -2.43
N ASP A 431 9.80 24.44 -2.95
CA ASP A 431 9.44 24.82 -4.31
C ASP A 431 10.17 23.97 -5.35
N GLU A 432 11.44 23.64 -5.10
CA GLU A 432 12.20 22.69 -5.90
C GLU A 432 11.58 21.28 -5.86
N LEU A 433 11.28 20.75 -4.67
CA LEU A 433 10.66 19.44 -4.52
C LEU A 433 9.26 19.40 -5.15
N ARG A 434 8.46 20.47 -5.04
CA ARG A 434 7.16 20.60 -5.72
C ARG A 434 7.31 20.45 -7.23
N ARG A 435 8.28 21.14 -7.85
CA ARG A 435 8.58 20.99 -9.29
C ARG A 435 8.99 19.55 -9.63
N ARG A 436 9.93 18.96 -8.88
CA ARG A 436 10.35 17.57 -9.11
C ARG A 436 9.18 16.58 -8.97
N PHE A 437 8.30 16.77 -7.99
CA PHE A 437 7.09 15.94 -7.80
C PHE A 437 6.07 16.11 -8.92
N ALA A 438 5.95 17.31 -9.50
CA ALA A 438 5.11 17.56 -10.66
C ALA A 438 5.67 16.87 -11.93
N GLU A 439 7.00 16.92 -12.12
CA GLU A 439 7.69 16.34 -13.27
C GLU A 439 7.75 14.80 -13.22
N HIS A 440 8.19 14.24 -12.10
CA HIS A 440 8.49 12.80 -11.97
C HIS A 440 7.31 12.00 -11.39
N GLY A 441 6.23 12.70 -11.02
CA GLY A 441 5.10 12.12 -10.27
C GLY A 441 5.45 11.85 -8.81
N THR A 442 4.45 11.52 -8.01
CA THR A 442 4.63 11.41 -6.56
C THR A 442 5.01 10.03 -6.02
N PHE A 443 5.36 9.08 -6.91
CA PHE A 443 5.80 7.73 -6.55
C PHE A 443 4.87 6.99 -5.57
N GLY A 444 3.58 7.33 -5.59
CA GLY A 444 2.58 6.76 -4.68
C GLY A 444 2.52 7.44 -3.31
N TYR A 445 3.17 8.58 -3.11
CA TYR A 445 3.07 9.43 -1.93
C TYR A 445 2.25 10.71 -2.19
N GLU A 446 1.70 11.34 -1.16
CA GLU A 446 1.13 12.69 -1.21
C GLU A 446 2.01 13.58 -0.32
N PRO A 447 2.82 14.48 -0.90
CA PRO A 447 3.74 15.30 -0.12
C PRO A 447 2.99 16.39 0.64
N LEU A 448 3.19 16.41 1.96
CA LEU A 448 2.76 17.47 2.86
C LEU A 448 3.98 18.36 3.13
N PHE A 449 4.07 19.49 2.45
CA PHE A 449 5.18 20.42 2.62
C PHE A 449 4.96 21.30 3.85
N LEU A 450 5.97 21.35 4.72
CA LEU A 450 5.98 22.11 5.98
C LEU A 450 7.26 22.95 6.02
N ALA A 451 7.15 24.25 5.75
CA ALA A 451 8.32 25.12 5.68
C ALA A 451 8.92 25.36 7.06
N HIS A 452 10.25 25.52 7.19
CA HIS A 452 10.88 25.78 8.48
C HIS A 452 10.47 27.13 9.10
N ASP A 453 10.33 28.16 8.26
CA ASP A 453 10.06 29.55 8.64
C ASP A 453 8.57 29.84 8.98
N ASP A 454 7.68 28.87 8.78
CA ASP A 454 6.24 29.03 9.05
C ASP A 454 5.90 29.47 10.49
N GLU A 455 6.82 29.28 11.46
CA GLU A 455 6.63 29.67 12.86
C GLU A 455 6.71 31.18 13.08
N GLN A 456 7.62 31.87 12.39
CA GLN A 456 7.81 33.32 12.55
C GLN A 456 6.59 34.10 12.05
N ARG A 457 5.90 33.59 11.02
CA ARG A 457 4.66 34.18 10.50
C ARG A 457 3.41 33.85 11.33
N ARG A 458 3.51 32.93 12.29
CA ARG A 458 2.38 32.43 13.10
C ARG A 458 2.53 32.69 14.60
N ALA A 459 3.29 33.71 14.98
CA ALA A 459 3.59 34.06 16.37
C ALA A 459 2.35 34.34 17.27
N GLY A 460 1.14 34.45 16.70
CA GLY A 460 -0.12 34.65 17.42
C GLY A 460 -0.94 33.40 17.76
N LEU A 461 -0.52 32.18 17.36
CA LEU A 461 -1.25 30.94 17.67
C LEU A 461 -0.77 30.32 19.00
N ALA A 462 -1.71 29.97 19.89
CA ALA A 462 -1.42 29.35 21.18
C ALA A 462 -0.74 27.97 21.07
N GLY A 463 0.21 27.67 21.98
CA GLY A 463 0.93 26.38 22.10
C GLY A 463 2.34 26.34 21.48
N ASP A 464 3.14 25.29 21.79
CA ASP A 464 4.48 25.07 21.21
C ASP A 464 4.36 24.80 19.69
N PRO A 465 4.96 25.65 18.83
CA PRO A 465 4.95 25.47 17.38
C PRO A 465 5.45 24.10 16.88
N LEU A 466 6.46 23.52 17.55
CA LEU A 466 7.02 22.22 17.19
C LEU A 466 6.07 21.08 17.54
N GLU A 467 5.36 21.18 18.68
CA GLU A 467 4.33 20.20 19.04
C GLU A 467 3.16 20.22 18.08
N ARG A 468 2.76 21.41 17.58
CA ARG A 468 1.71 21.51 16.55
C ARG A 468 2.08 20.76 15.28
N ARG A 469 3.35 20.84 14.84
CA ARG A 469 3.84 20.08 13.67
C ARG A 469 3.77 18.58 13.91
N VAL A 470 4.20 18.13 15.08
CA VAL A 470 4.14 16.71 15.45
C VAL A 470 2.69 16.21 15.51
N ARG A 471 1.78 17.01 16.09
CA ARG A 471 0.35 16.71 16.12
C ARG A 471 -0.26 16.66 14.73
N PHE A 472 0.12 17.61 13.86
CA PHE A 472 -0.29 17.65 12.46
C PHE A 472 0.09 16.37 11.69
N LEU A 473 1.23 15.74 11.99
CA LEU A 473 1.58 14.45 11.40
C LEU A 473 0.58 13.34 11.76
N GLY A 474 0.11 13.34 13.01
CA GLY A 474 -0.93 12.43 13.47
C GLY A 474 -2.28 12.70 12.80
N ASP A 475 -2.70 13.96 12.77
CA ASP A 475 -3.98 14.41 12.18
C ASP A 475 -4.05 14.12 10.68
N GLU A 476 -2.96 14.38 9.96
CA GLU A 476 -2.84 14.10 8.53
C GLU A 476 -2.49 12.63 8.23
N ARG A 477 -2.25 11.81 9.26
CA ARG A 477 -1.87 10.39 9.17
C ARG A 477 -0.66 10.16 8.27
N ALA A 478 0.39 10.98 8.46
CA ALA A 478 1.65 10.85 7.74
C ALA A 478 2.23 9.43 7.92
N ALA A 479 2.71 8.84 6.82
CA ALA A 479 3.28 7.49 6.82
C ALA A 479 4.81 7.49 7.00
N GLU A 480 5.45 8.60 6.67
CA GLU A 480 6.90 8.82 6.72
C GLU A 480 7.12 10.34 6.85
N ALA A 481 8.15 10.74 7.58
CA ALA A 481 8.59 12.13 7.68
C ALA A 481 9.96 12.26 7.02
N VAL A 482 10.15 13.29 6.19
CA VAL A 482 11.41 13.67 5.56
C VAL A 482 11.83 15.00 6.17
N LEU A 483 13.02 15.04 6.75
CA LEU A 483 13.62 16.24 7.31
C LEU A 483 14.83 16.62 6.48
N CYS A 484 14.75 17.76 5.79
CA CYS A 484 15.84 18.36 5.04
C CYS A 484 16.62 19.31 5.94
N ASP A 485 17.94 19.16 6.00
CA ASP A 485 18.83 20.08 6.70
C ASP A 485 19.33 21.16 5.73
N ASP A 486 18.55 22.22 5.58
CA ASP A 486 18.85 23.34 4.68
C ASP A 486 19.76 24.39 5.35
N PRO A 487 20.62 25.10 4.60
CA PRO A 487 21.52 26.11 5.16
C PRO A 487 20.79 27.21 5.92
N GLY A 488 21.16 27.43 7.18
CA GLY A 488 20.55 28.44 8.06
C GLY A 488 19.51 27.91 9.05
N ASP A 489 19.03 26.67 8.88
CA ASP A 489 17.95 26.10 9.70
C ASP A 489 18.42 25.07 10.74
N GLY A 490 19.73 24.85 10.91
CA GLY A 490 20.29 23.78 11.75
C GLY A 490 19.79 23.79 13.20
N ALA A 491 19.61 24.98 13.81
CA ALA A 491 19.07 25.11 15.17
C ALA A 491 17.58 24.71 15.27
N PHE A 492 16.81 24.88 14.20
CA PHE A 492 15.43 24.39 14.12
C PHE A 492 15.39 22.88 13.94
N VAL A 493 16.15 22.36 12.99
CA VAL A 493 16.29 20.92 12.69
C VAL A 493 16.69 20.14 13.95
N ALA A 494 17.66 20.64 14.72
CA ALA A 494 18.10 20.04 15.98
C ALA A 494 17.00 19.94 17.05
N ARG A 495 16.04 20.87 17.07
CA ARG A 495 14.91 20.86 18.01
C ARG A 495 13.73 20.00 17.53
N LEU A 496 13.52 19.92 16.21
CA LEU A 496 12.43 19.15 15.60
C LEU A 496 12.76 17.65 15.54
N LEU A 497 13.99 17.28 15.22
CA LEU A 497 14.39 15.89 15.00
C LEU A 497 14.09 14.96 16.20
N PRO A 498 14.45 15.29 17.45
CA PRO A 498 14.14 14.43 18.61
C PRO A 498 12.63 14.21 18.79
N ARG A 499 11.82 15.24 18.53
CA ARG A 499 10.35 15.17 18.62
C ARG A 499 9.76 14.30 17.50
N LEU A 500 10.29 14.38 16.28
CA LEU A 500 9.90 13.49 15.18
C LEU A 500 10.22 12.03 15.51
N LEU A 501 11.41 11.75 16.06
CA LEU A 501 11.80 10.40 16.46
C LEU A 501 10.90 9.84 17.58
N ALA A 502 10.34 10.68 18.44
CA ALA A 502 9.38 10.25 19.47
C ALA A 502 8.04 9.75 18.89
N THR A 503 7.67 10.12 17.66
CA THR A 503 6.38 9.76 17.04
C THR A 503 6.27 8.31 16.57
N ARG A 504 7.37 7.54 16.60
CA ARG A 504 7.51 6.19 15.99
C ARG A 504 7.27 6.14 14.47
N LEU A 505 7.15 7.29 13.80
CA LEU A 505 7.09 7.36 12.36
C LEU A 505 8.49 7.14 11.77
N PRO A 506 8.62 6.42 10.64
CA PRO A 506 9.89 6.37 9.92
C PRO A 506 10.32 7.80 9.55
N VAL A 507 11.52 8.19 10.01
CA VAL A 507 12.13 9.48 9.69
C VAL A 507 13.27 9.27 8.71
N LEU A 508 13.19 9.97 7.59
CA LEU A 508 14.23 10.08 6.58
C LEU A 508 14.89 11.45 6.72
N TYR A 509 16.21 11.48 6.88
CA TYR A 509 16.97 12.72 7.07
C TYR A 509 17.89 12.96 5.88
N ILE A 510 17.83 14.18 5.33
CA ILE A 510 18.64 14.64 4.20
C ILE A 510 19.64 15.67 4.75
N PRO A 511 20.93 15.32 4.87
CA PRO A 511 21.93 16.18 5.51
C PRO A 511 22.31 17.39 4.65
N GLN A 512 22.88 18.40 5.31
CA GLN A 512 23.39 19.59 4.65
C GLN A 512 24.63 19.25 3.81
N GLY A 513 24.48 19.28 2.48
CA GLY A 513 25.57 19.07 1.51
C GLY A 513 25.88 17.60 1.21
N GLU A 514 25.87 17.24 -0.08
CA GLU A 514 26.18 15.87 -0.56
C GLU A 514 27.60 15.41 -0.18
N ALA A 515 28.52 16.35 0.09
CA ALA A 515 29.89 16.04 0.50
C ALA A 515 29.99 15.31 1.85
N ALA A 516 29.04 15.52 2.77
CA ALA A 516 28.99 14.82 4.06
C ALA A 516 28.68 13.31 3.90
N LEU A 517 28.10 12.90 2.76
CA LEU A 517 27.77 11.52 2.43
C LEU A 517 28.94 10.74 1.81
N ARG A 518 30.10 11.36 1.54
CA ARG A 518 31.26 10.64 0.98
C ARG A 518 31.82 9.57 1.94
N GLY A 519 31.55 9.68 3.25
CA GLY A 519 31.92 8.69 4.26
C GLY A 519 30.79 7.74 4.70
N ALA A 520 29.52 8.11 4.48
CA ALA A 520 28.35 7.33 4.88
C ALA A 520 27.60 6.86 3.64
N ARG A 521 27.58 5.54 3.36
CA ARG A 521 26.82 5.01 2.23
C ARG A 521 25.35 5.44 2.38
N PRO A 522 24.78 6.19 1.41
CA PRO A 522 23.37 6.54 1.46
C PRO A 522 22.54 5.25 1.49
N VAL A 523 21.64 5.15 2.46
CA VAL A 523 20.80 3.97 2.64
C VAL A 523 19.64 3.98 1.62
N ARG A 524 19.25 5.18 1.14
CA ARG A 524 18.15 5.37 0.20
C ARG A 524 18.31 6.68 -0.60
N ASP A 525 17.90 6.66 -1.87
CA ASP A 525 17.72 7.87 -2.70
C ASP A 525 16.28 8.39 -2.55
N PHE A 526 16.14 9.69 -2.33
CA PHE A 526 14.86 10.39 -2.26
C PHE A 526 14.84 11.56 -3.25
N MET A 527 14.19 11.39 -4.39
CA MET A 527 14.02 12.43 -5.41
C MET A 527 15.35 13.02 -5.90
N GLY A 528 16.42 12.22 -5.97
CA GLY A 528 17.77 12.67 -6.34
C GLY A 528 18.58 13.24 -5.18
N TYR A 529 18.12 13.06 -3.93
CA TYR A 529 18.84 13.43 -2.72
C TYR A 529 19.25 12.18 -1.94
N GLY A 530 20.53 12.11 -1.54
CA GLY A 530 21.02 11.05 -0.65
C GLY A 530 20.41 11.20 0.74
N ALA A 531 19.75 10.15 1.22
CA ALA A 531 18.97 10.22 2.44
C ALA A 531 19.27 9.07 3.43
N ILE A 532 19.22 9.38 4.72
CA ILE A 532 19.54 8.49 5.83
C ILE A 532 18.27 8.12 6.57
N SER A 533 17.97 6.82 6.71
CA SER A 533 16.84 6.36 7.52
C SER A 533 17.24 6.30 8.99
N LEU A 534 16.64 7.17 9.81
CA LEU A 534 16.93 7.26 11.25
C LEU A 534 16.08 6.30 12.10
N GLN A 535 14.99 5.77 11.55
CA GLN A 535 14.17 4.72 12.14
C GLN A 535 13.76 3.70 11.07
N GLY A 536 14.42 2.54 11.02
CA GLY A 536 14.10 1.53 10.02
C GLY A 536 15.14 0.44 9.76
N GLY A 537 16.02 0.14 10.72
CA GLY A 537 16.93 -1.00 10.59
C GLY A 537 16.18 -2.35 10.58
N PRO A 538 16.68 -3.38 9.88
CA PRO A 538 16.02 -4.69 9.78
C PRO A 538 15.88 -5.38 11.14
N GLN A 539 14.67 -5.39 11.70
CA GLN A 539 14.32 -6.05 12.97
C GLN A 539 14.12 -7.57 12.85
N SER A 540 14.80 -8.27 11.93
CA SER A 540 14.52 -9.68 11.65
C SER A 540 15.04 -10.69 12.68
N VAL A 541 15.75 -10.27 13.74
CA VAL A 541 16.43 -11.22 14.66
C VAL A 541 15.97 -11.14 16.12
N ARG A 542 15.02 -10.25 16.48
CA ARG A 542 14.64 -10.07 17.91
C ARG A 542 13.14 -9.93 18.18
N SER A 543 12.25 -10.59 17.42
CA SER A 543 10.81 -10.51 17.73
C SER A 543 10.40 -11.51 18.84
N PRO A 544 9.60 -11.09 19.83
CA PRO A 544 8.98 -12.01 20.80
C PRO A 544 8.08 -13.06 20.12
N ALA A 545 7.61 -12.79 18.89
CA ALA A 545 6.87 -13.74 18.08
C ALA A 545 7.73 -14.96 17.65
N LYS A 546 9.01 -14.77 17.31
CA LYS A 546 9.94 -15.89 17.04
C LYS A 546 10.15 -16.74 18.29
N ARG A 547 10.23 -16.09 19.45
CA ARG A 547 10.38 -16.77 20.74
C ARG A 547 9.18 -17.65 21.08
N LEU A 548 7.97 -17.14 20.85
CA LEU A 548 6.71 -17.90 21.02
C LEU A 548 6.67 -19.15 20.13
N ILE A 549 7.17 -19.05 18.90
CA ILE A 549 7.22 -20.18 17.96
C ILE A 549 8.25 -21.23 18.41
N ASP A 550 9.44 -20.82 18.82
CA ASP A 550 10.48 -21.75 19.30
C ASP A 550 10.04 -22.48 20.57
N VAL A 551 9.38 -21.77 21.50
CA VAL A 551 8.84 -22.33 22.73
C VAL A 551 7.69 -23.30 22.41
N GLY A 552 6.73 -22.90 21.56
CA GLY A 552 5.61 -23.76 21.16
C GLY A 552 6.06 -25.04 20.46
N LEU A 553 7.04 -24.95 19.56
CA LEU A 553 7.58 -26.10 18.85
C LEU A 553 8.43 -27.01 19.75
N ALA A 554 9.22 -26.44 20.68
CA ALA A 554 9.94 -27.20 21.68
C ALA A 554 8.99 -27.98 22.59
N LEU A 555 7.92 -27.34 23.07
CA LEU A 555 6.90 -27.99 23.90
C LEU A 555 6.19 -29.13 23.15
N ALA A 556 5.85 -28.92 21.87
CA ALA A 556 5.25 -29.96 21.04
C ALA A 556 6.21 -31.15 20.82
N LEU A 557 7.49 -30.90 20.52
CA LEU A 557 8.50 -31.94 20.32
C LEU A 557 8.84 -32.68 21.61
N LEU A 558 8.86 -31.99 22.75
CA LEU A 558 8.99 -32.60 24.06
C LEU A 558 7.78 -33.50 24.34
N ALA A 559 6.54 -33.01 24.17
CA ALA A 559 5.34 -33.82 24.39
C ALA A 559 5.26 -35.06 23.47
N LEU A 560 5.54 -34.89 22.17
CA LEU A 560 5.47 -35.98 21.18
C LEU A 560 6.64 -36.97 21.27
N GLY A 561 7.84 -36.51 21.64
CA GLY A 561 9.03 -37.36 21.72
C GLY A 561 9.25 -38.00 23.10
N TRP A 562 8.46 -37.63 24.12
CA TRP A 562 8.60 -38.14 25.49
C TRP A 562 8.48 -39.67 25.61
N PRO A 563 7.53 -40.36 24.94
CA PRO A 563 7.47 -41.82 24.99
C PRO A 563 8.71 -42.50 24.40
N LEU A 564 9.26 -41.93 23.33
CA LEU A 564 10.47 -42.43 22.67
C LEU A 564 11.72 -42.16 23.53
N HIS A 565 11.75 -41.05 24.25
CA HIS A 565 12.80 -40.71 25.21
C HIS A 565 12.78 -41.64 26.43
N LEU A 566 11.59 -41.99 26.94
CA LEU A 566 11.45 -42.95 28.05
C LEU A 566 11.93 -44.35 27.63
N LEU A 567 11.56 -44.79 26.43
CA LEU A 567 12.05 -46.03 25.84
C LEU A 567 13.57 -46.00 25.63
N GLN A 568 14.14 -44.84 25.26
CA GLN A 568 15.58 -44.66 25.16
C GLN A 568 16.28 -44.81 26.52
N LEU A 569 15.73 -44.20 27.59
CA LEU A 569 16.28 -44.31 28.94
C LEU A 569 16.21 -45.74 29.49
N LEU A 570 15.12 -46.46 29.21
CA LEU A 570 14.96 -47.86 29.58
C LEU A 570 15.90 -48.79 28.78
N ALA A 571 16.10 -48.51 27.49
CA ALA A 571 16.98 -49.28 26.61
C ALA A 571 18.49 -49.07 26.92
N GLN A 572 18.84 -48.04 27.68
CA GLN A 572 20.23 -47.68 28.01
C GLN A 572 20.62 -47.93 29.48
N ARG A 573 19.87 -48.77 30.21
CA ARG A 573 20.20 -49.14 31.60
C ARG A 573 21.68 -49.61 31.70
N GLY A 574 22.53 -48.74 32.25
CA GLY A 574 23.97 -48.98 32.49
C GLY A 574 24.95 -48.20 31.62
N ALA A 575 24.51 -47.51 30.55
CA ALA A 575 25.40 -46.65 29.76
C ALA A 575 25.54 -45.26 30.41
N GLY A 576 26.75 -44.91 30.87
CA GLY A 576 27.03 -43.61 31.49
C GLY A 576 26.68 -42.44 30.57
N CYS A 577 26.15 -41.34 31.11
CA CYS A 577 25.89 -40.14 30.33
C CYS A 577 27.20 -39.37 30.12
N VAL A 578 27.61 -39.15 28.87
CA VAL A 578 28.82 -38.37 28.57
C VAL A 578 28.42 -36.91 28.35
N SER A 579 29.12 -35.99 29.00
CA SER A 579 28.87 -34.56 28.83
C SER A 579 29.48 -34.07 27.52
N GLU A 580 28.67 -33.47 26.66
CA GLU A 580 29.10 -32.82 25.42
C GLU A 580 28.99 -31.30 25.56
N THR A 581 30.00 -30.55 25.10
CA THR A 581 30.00 -29.08 25.14
C THR A 581 29.66 -28.51 23.76
N LEU A 582 28.55 -27.80 23.67
CA LEU A 582 28.06 -27.10 22.48
C LEU A 582 28.34 -25.61 22.57
N VAL A 583 28.27 -24.91 21.44
CA VAL A 583 28.33 -23.44 21.41
C VAL A 583 26.92 -22.85 21.30
N GLY A 584 26.53 -22.07 22.31
CA GLY A 584 25.25 -21.38 22.43
C GLY A 584 25.26 -19.94 21.92
N ARG A 585 24.17 -19.22 22.17
CA ARG A 585 24.00 -17.83 21.76
C ARG A 585 25.18 -16.95 22.24
N ARG A 586 25.76 -16.15 21.33
CA ARG A 586 26.97 -15.31 21.56
C ARG A 586 28.24 -16.10 21.91
N GLY A 587 28.40 -17.31 21.38
CA GLY A 587 29.64 -18.08 21.56
C GLY A 587 29.82 -18.72 22.94
N ARG A 588 28.79 -18.74 23.78
CA ARG A 588 28.89 -19.28 25.15
C ARG A 588 28.92 -20.81 25.15
N PRO A 589 29.85 -21.47 25.87
CA PRO A 589 29.87 -22.92 25.96
C PRO A 589 28.68 -23.43 26.80
N LEU A 590 27.94 -24.39 26.24
CA LEU A 590 26.79 -25.05 26.84
C LEU A 590 27.10 -26.53 27.04
N ARG A 591 27.22 -26.96 28.28
CA ARG A 591 27.36 -28.39 28.61
C ARG A 591 25.99 -29.06 28.63
N ARG A 592 25.88 -30.20 27.94
CA ARG A 592 24.67 -31.01 27.96
C ARG A 592 25.00 -32.50 28.15
N PRO A 593 24.07 -33.25 28.76
CA PRO A 593 24.12 -34.70 28.74
C PRO A 593 23.88 -35.22 27.31
N ARG A 594 24.75 -36.12 26.85
CA ARG A 594 24.58 -36.90 25.62
C ARG A 594 24.58 -38.38 25.99
N TYR A 595 23.68 -39.13 25.37
CA TYR A 595 23.64 -40.58 25.50
C TYR A 595 24.93 -41.22 24.98
N ALA A 596 25.62 -41.97 25.82
CA ALA A 596 26.78 -42.75 25.38
C ALA A 596 26.32 -44.04 24.72
N GLY A 597 26.96 -44.39 23.60
CA GLY A 597 26.73 -45.66 22.90
C GLY A 597 25.73 -45.58 21.74
N SER A 598 25.88 -46.55 20.83
CA SER A 598 25.15 -46.70 19.56
C SER A 598 23.83 -47.49 19.67
N GLY A 599 23.35 -47.76 20.89
CA GLY A 599 22.13 -48.55 21.15
C GLY A 599 20.88 -47.71 21.47
N GLY A 600 19.71 -48.21 21.05
CA GLY A 600 18.37 -47.66 21.36
C GLY A 600 17.71 -46.85 20.22
N PRO A 601 16.45 -46.39 20.40
CA PRO A 601 15.73 -45.51 19.47
C PRO A 601 16.54 -44.34 18.88
N ALA A 602 17.42 -43.71 19.66
CA ALA A 602 18.26 -42.57 19.24
C ALA A 602 19.35 -42.94 18.22
N ALA A 603 19.68 -44.22 18.04
CA ALA A 603 20.56 -44.67 16.97
C ALA A 603 19.84 -44.81 15.61
N ARG A 604 18.56 -45.16 15.65
CA ARG A 604 17.68 -45.28 14.47
C ARG A 604 17.00 -43.96 14.08
N ILE A 605 16.86 -43.07 15.05
CA ILE A 605 16.21 -41.77 14.90
C ILE A 605 17.21 -40.69 15.36
N PRO A 606 18.05 -40.16 14.44
CA PRO A 606 19.17 -39.29 14.81
C PRO A 606 18.79 -38.04 15.62
N TRP A 607 17.61 -37.46 15.38
CA TRP A 607 17.17 -36.26 16.11
C TRP A 607 16.86 -36.52 17.59
N LEU A 608 16.56 -37.76 17.98
CA LEU A 608 16.31 -38.16 19.37
C LEU A 608 17.56 -38.03 20.26
N ARG A 609 18.78 -38.03 19.66
CA ARG A 609 20.05 -37.77 20.36
C ARG A 609 20.15 -36.33 20.91
N HIS A 610 19.33 -35.43 20.39
CA HIS A 610 19.29 -34.02 20.78
C HIS A 610 18.07 -33.70 21.66
N TYR A 611 17.26 -34.71 21.99
CA TYR A 611 16.07 -34.54 22.81
C TYR A 611 16.34 -33.85 24.18
N PRO A 612 17.43 -34.18 24.92
CA PRO A 612 17.79 -33.45 26.15
C PRO A 612 18.11 -31.95 25.93
N ALA A 613 18.47 -31.55 24.71
CA ALA A 613 18.80 -30.15 24.38
C ALA A 613 17.54 -29.29 24.14
N LEU A 614 16.37 -29.88 23.88
CA LEU A 614 15.12 -29.15 23.65
C LEU A 614 14.68 -28.32 24.87
N GLY A 615 15.03 -28.77 26.10
CA GLY A 615 14.78 -27.99 27.32
C GLY A 615 15.53 -26.65 27.35
N ARG A 616 16.71 -26.58 26.73
CA ARG A 616 17.51 -25.34 26.63
C ARG A 616 16.95 -24.34 25.62
N VAL A 617 16.06 -24.79 24.71
CA VAL A 617 15.27 -23.89 23.86
C VAL A 617 14.25 -23.13 24.70
N LEU A 618 13.63 -23.79 25.68
CA LEU A 618 12.63 -23.18 26.57
C LEU A 618 13.24 -22.09 27.47
N THR A 619 14.49 -22.25 27.92
CA THR A 619 15.21 -21.24 28.72
C THR A 619 15.80 -20.10 27.89
N GLY A 620 15.97 -20.30 26.58
CA GLY A 620 16.41 -19.24 25.66
C GLY A 620 17.89 -19.23 25.37
N GLU A 621 18.56 -20.29 25.80
CA GLU A 621 19.96 -20.57 25.55
C GLU A 621 20.18 -21.13 24.13
N MET A 622 19.14 -21.70 23.50
CA MET A 622 19.16 -22.26 22.14
C MET A 622 17.92 -21.88 21.29
N SER A 623 18.07 -21.93 19.96
CA SER A 623 17.00 -21.74 18.94
C SER A 623 16.86 -23.01 18.10
N ILE A 624 15.66 -23.31 17.57
CA ILE A 624 15.36 -24.55 16.82
C ILE A 624 15.80 -24.49 15.35
N ALA A 625 16.21 -23.32 14.83
CA ALA A 625 16.59 -23.19 13.43
C ALA A 625 18.03 -23.68 13.16
N GLY A 626 18.18 -24.68 12.28
CA GLY A 626 19.48 -25.18 11.78
C GLY A 626 20.01 -26.37 12.58
N ILE A 627 19.81 -27.59 12.10
CA ILE A 627 20.33 -28.79 12.79
C ILE A 627 21.69 -29.13 12.18
N ILE A 628 22.75 -28.63 12.81
CA ILE A 628 23.91 -29.38 13.37
C ILE A 628 24.51 -28.44 14.44
N PRO A 629 24.53 -28.81 15.73
CA PRO A 629 25.20 -28.00 16.73
C PRO A 629 26.72 -28.10 16.54
N LEU A 630 27.41 -26.96 16.48
CA LEU A 630 28.88 -26.91 16.46
C LEU A 630 29.41 -27.37 17.83
N THR A 631 30.33 -28.33 17.86
CA THR A 631 31.08 -28.65 19.09
C THR A 631 32.11 -27.55 19.34
N ALA A 632 32.57 -27.42 20.59
CA ALA A 632 33.62 -26.47 20.93
C ALA A 632 34.89 -26.64 20.05
N GLU A 633 35.21 -27.88 19.67
CA GLU A 633 36.31 -28.22 18.77
C GLU A 633 36.05 -27.78 17.32
N THR A 634 34.81 -27.92 16.81
CA THR A 634 34.48 -27.48 15.44
C THR A 634 34.39 -25.96 15.33
N PHE A 635 33.96 -25.27 16.40
CA PHE A 635 33.92 -23.81 16.46
C PHE A 635 35.32 -23.18 16.57
N ALA A 636 36.31 -23.89 17.12
CA ALA A 636 37.69 -23.41 17.16
C ALA A 636 38.35 -23.35 15.76
N LEU A 637 37.81 -24.10 14.79
CA LEU A 637 38.31 -24.23 13.42
C LEU A 637 37.66 -23.26 12.42
N THR A 638 36.72 -22.39 12.85
CA THR A 638 36.07 -21.39 12.00
C THR A 638 36.83 -20.05 11.96
N ASP A 639 36.63 -19.27 10.90
CA ASP A 639 37.31 -17.99 10.65
C ASP A 639 37.14 -16.97 11.81
N GLU A 640 38.12 -16.09 12.01
CA GLU A 640 38.16 -15.09 13.08
C GLU A 640 36.97 -14.13 13.05
N ASP A 641 36.51 -13.72 11.86
CA ASP A 641 35.34 -12.84 11.69
C ASP A 641 34.04 -13.54 12.10
N TYR A 642 33.93 -14.86 11.88
CA TYR A 642 32.78 -15.67 12.29
C TYR A 642 32.74 -15.89 13.81
N ARG A 643 33.90 -15.86 14.48
CA ARG A 643 34.02 -15.97 15.94
C ARG A 643 33.78 -14.65 16.66
N ARG A 644 34.07 -13.51 16.03
CA ARG A 644 33.83 -12.15 16.56
C ARG A 644 32.35 -11.77 16.56
N GLU A 645 31.58 -12.15 15.53
CA GLU A 645 30.12 -11.92 15.46
C GLU A 645 29.37 -13.11 14.83
N PRO A 646 29.15 -14.22 15.56
CA PRO A 646 28.50 -15.40 14.98
C PRO A 646 27.04 -15.08 14.62
N PRO A 647 26.62 -15.19 13.33
CA PRO A 647 25.21 -15.09 12.97
C PRO A 647 24.43 -16.26 13.59
N ASP A 648 23.14 -16.05 13.87
CA ASP A 648 22.19 -17.14 14.17
C ASP A 648 22.04 -18.01 12.90
N ALA A 649 23.00 -18.89 12.61
CA ALA A 649 23.26 -19.41 11.26
C ALA A 649 22.46 -20.67 10.88
N PRO A 650 21.97 -20.77 9.62
CA PRO A 650 21.58 -22.03 8.97
C PRO A 650 22.63 -22.54 7.96
N VAL A 651 22.63 -23.87 7.66
CA VAL A 651 22.76 -24.59 6.35
C VAL A 651 23.62 -25.90 6.39
N GLY A 652 23.07 -27.01 5.83
CA GLY A 652 23.74 -27.89 4.82
C GLY A 652 24.51 -29.18 5.21
N ILE A 653 24.48 -30.22 4.34
CA ILE A 653 24.86 -31.64 4.58
C ILE A 653 26.27 -32.03 4.07
N PHE A 654 26.98 -32.94 4.78
CA PHE A 654 27.97 -33.91 4.23
C PHE A 654 27.90 -35.28 4.95
N THR A 655 28.19 -36.38 4.21
CA THR A 655 28.33 -37.77 4.70
C THR A 655 29.76 -38.28 4.46
N ALA A 656 30.40 -38.86 5.48
CA ALA A 656 31.26 -40.05 5.37
C ALA A 656 31.78 -40.51 6.74
N ALA A 657 31.87 -41.84 6.90
CA ALA A 657 32.81 -42.66 7.66
C ALA A 657 32.04 -43.86 8.25
N GLY A 658 32.36 -45.13 8.02
CA GLY A 658 33.49 -45.78 7.36
C GLY A 658 33.69 -47.16 8.01
N GLY A 659 34.13 -48.17 7.24
CA GLY A 659 35.03 -49.24 7.74
C GLY A 659 34.45 -50.48 8.46
N CYS A 660 34.21 -51.52 7.66
CA CYS A 660 34.23 -52.99 7.84
C CYS A 660 34.52 -53.68 9.20
N ALA A 661 33.82 -54.80 9.45
CA ALA A 661 34.45 -56.12 9.62
C ALA A 661 33.48 -57.31 9.32
N GLN A 662 33.75 -57.95 8.17
CA GLN A 662 33.80 -59.39 7.86
C GLN A 662 32.73 -60.37 8.40
N GLY A 663 32.05 -61.05 7.46
CA GLY A 663 31.44 -62.37 7.69
C GLY A 663 30.02 -62.57 7.13
N GLY A 664 29.19 -61.53 7.13
CA GLY A 664 27.81 -61.56 6.55
C GLY A 664 27.60 -60.57 5.40
N GLN A 665 28.66 -59.83 5.02
CA GLN A 665 28.64 -58.82 3.96
C GLN A 665 28.30 -59.39 2.58
N ALA A 666 28.52 -60.68 2.30
CA ALA A 666 28.16 -61.29 1.02
C ALA A 666 26.63 -61.41 0.82
N ALA A 667 25.88 -61.75 1.87
CA ALA A 667 24.41 -61.81 1.82
C ALA A 667 23.79 -60.40 1.76
N ALA A 668 24.38 -59.42 2.44
CA ALA A 668 23.98 -58.02 2.38
C ALA A 668 24.30 -57.36 1.03
N VAL A 669 25.38 -57.78 0.36
CA VAL A 669 25.75 -57.34 -1.00
C VAL A 669 24.80 -57.92 -2.06
N GLU A 670 24.37 -59.18 -1.93
CA GLU A 670 23.40 -59.78 -2.87
C GLU A 670 22.00 -59.14 -2.73
N ILE A 671 21.58 -58.83 -1.50
CA ILE A 671 20.33 -58.11 -1.22
C ILE A 671 20.41 -56.64 -1.66
N ALA A 672 21.56 -55.96 -1.47
CA ALA A 672 21.80 -54.63 -1.99
C ALA A 672 21.86 -54.60 -3.53
N ARG A 673 22.36 -55.65 -4.19
CA ARG A 673 22.35 -55.82 -5.65
C ARG A 673 20.94 -56.04 -6.20
N ARG A 674 20.09 -56.79 -5.50
CA ARG A 674 18.64 -56.96 -5.81
C ARG A 674 17.86 -55.64 -5.65
N ASN A 675 18.10 -54.90 -4.57
CA ASN A 675 17.44 -53.61 -4.34
C ASN A 675 17.95 -52.52 -5.29
N ARG A 676 19.24 -52.57 -5.64
CA ARG A 676 19.83 -51.71 -6.68
C ARG A 676 19.26 -52.04 -8.06
N GLN A 677 19.09 -53.32 -8.45
CA GLN A 677 18.38 -53.69 -9.69
C GLN A 677 16.90 -53.28 -9.71
N TYR A 678 16.21 -53.33 -8.57
CA TYR A 678 14.81 -52.89 -8.47
C TYR A 678 14.66 -51.37 -8.59
N VAL A 679 15.58 -50.60 -7.98
CA VAL A 679 15.66 -49.13 -8.06
C VAL A 679 16.21 -48.64 -9.41
N GLU A 680 17.12 -49.39 -10.04
CA GLU A 680 17.68 -49.09 -11.36
C GLU A 680 16.74 -49.48 -12.52
N ARG A 681 15.73 -50.33 -12.30
CA ARG A 681 14.77 -50.77 -13.34
C ARG A 681 13.37 -50.20 -13.22
N TRP A 682 13.03 -49.43 -12.19
CA TRP A 682 11.83 -48.59 -12.32
C TRP A 682 12.15 -47.42 -13.25
N SER A 683 11.60 -47.46 -14.46
CA SER A 683 11.80 -46.38 -15.43
C SER A 683 10.48 -45.76 -15.85
N LEU A 684 10.47 -44.42 -15.88
CA LEU A 684 9.46 -43.64 -16.62
C LEU A 684 9.39 -44.10 -18.09
N SER A 685 10.48 -44.67 -18.63
CA SER A 685 10.53 -45.21 -19.99
C SER A 685 9.74 -46.51 -20.18
N GLU A 686 9.49 -47.34 -19.16
CA GLU A 686 8.55 -48.48 -19.25
C GLU A 686 7.10 -48.01 -19.26
N ASP A 687 6.74 -47.03 -18.42
CA ASP A 687 5.40 -46.41 -18.43
C ASP A 687 5.15 -45.65 -19.75
N LEU A 688 6.16 -44.93 -20.28
CA LEU A 688 6.09 -44.28 -21.60
C LEU A 688 6.10 -45.29 -22.76
N ARG A 689 6.77 -46.44 -22.63
CA ARG A 689 6.72 -47.54 -23.62
C ARG A 689 5.33 -48.18 -23.67
N LEU A 690 4.65 -48.35 -22.54
CA LEU A 690 3.27 -48.84 -22.49
C LEU A 690 2.29 -47.84 -23.14
N VAL A 691 2.46 -46.53 -22.89
CA VAL A 691 1.68 -45.47 -23.54
C VAL A 691 1.97 -45.38 -25.04
N ALA A 692 3.24 -45.47 -25.45
CA ALA A 692 3.64 -45.48 -26.85
C ALA A 692 3.22 -46.75 -27.59
N ALA A 693 3.21 -47.91 -26.92
CA ALA A 693 2.71 -49.18 -27.47
C ALA A 693 1.19 -49.15 -27.66
N ALA A 694 0.44 -48.50 -26.77
CA ALA A 694 -0.99 -48.25 -26.94
C ALA A 694 -1.29 -47.32 -28.12
N LEU A 695 -0.52 -46.24 -28.28
CA LEU A 695 -0.62 -45.31 -29.43
C LEU A 695 -0.24 -45.99 -30.77
N ARG A 696 0.75 -46.89 -30.77
CA ARG A 696 1.14 -47.68 -31.96
C ARG A 696 0.13 -48.78 -32.31
N ARG A 697 -0.56 -49.37 -31.33
CA ARG A 697 -1.65 -50.34 -31.57
C ARG A 697 -2.93 -49.66 -32.06
N GLY A 698 -3.19 -48.41 -31.66
CA GLY A 698 -4.23 -47.56 -32.26
C GLY A 698 -3.94 -47.21 -33.72
N SER A 699 -2.67 -46.99 -34.07
CA SER A 699 -2.22 -46.75 -35.45
C SER A 699 -2.23 -48.02 -36.34
N ARG A 700 -2.06 -49.22 -35.77
CA ARG A 700 -2.11 -50.49 -36.53
C ARG A 700 -3.51 -51.08 -36.71
N ARG A 701 -4.54 -50.56 -36.03
CA ARG A 701 -5.95 -50.92 -36.34
C ARG A 701 -6.56 -50.09 -37.47
N GLY A 702 -5.82 -49.13 -38.03
CA GLY A 702 -6.24 -48.31 -39.16
C GLY A 702 -5.46 -48.54 -40.46
N GLY A 703 -4.66 -49.61 -40.58
CA GLY A 703 -3.79 -49.81 -41.74
C GLY A 703 -3.46 -51.27 -42.06
N GLY A 704 -4.34 -51.89 -42.85
CA GLY A 704 -4.09 -53.05 -43.72
C GLY A 704 -4.10 -54.41 -43.03
N GLN A 705 -4.80 -55.43 -43.53
CA GLN A 705 -5.14 -55.75 -44.92
C GLN A 705 -6.63 -56.15 -45.02
N ALA A 706 -7.34 -55.74 -46.07
CA ALA A 706 -7.47 -56.49 -47.33
C ALA A 706 -7.97 -57.92 -47.09
#